data_AF-A0A2N0ERM0-F1
#
_entry.id   AF-A0A2N0ERM0-F1
#
_cell.length_a   1.000
_cell.length_b   1.000
_cell.length_c   1.000
_cell.angle_alpha   90.00
_cell.angle_beta   90.00
_cell.angle_gamma   90.00
#
_symmetry.space_group_name_H-M   'P 1'
#
loop_
_entity.id
_entity.type
_entity.pdbx_description
1 polymer ?
#
loop_
_entity_poly.entity_id
_entity_poly.type
_entity_poly.pdbx_seq_one_letter_code
_entity_poly.pdbx_strand_id
1 'polypeptide(L)'
;MKKYYYFLLFSMSLFPASGQNTLFLSGGEDTKTPQKKVLFQKLMDSSIVHYNNGDYRKDLALNFKLLKLAFEIDEPYYIHKGYRNLAYDYLVLGDTLLAKESFNKSEQQARLSNNDTATALTYMDLANIYSVNRDSIAKAFDYHDKSIKLFETIKDSVGLAKAHYNLILTAIENKEFNTAYTHIIKARKFINHGDPAYSAALDNLMGQYHYLKENFETANLYFRKAITAAEIEGHVLVLEEAYYDYSESLFAQKNYKAAFDAKTKYEEYLSINQQKIISSDVESISASYQVEEYRKDVAEAETQYQLQNEIINSKSRLNTILIIGLSCFLILFVTLFFAYRNRKHLVKELKFKNKEYLRAKEETERLSKAKGKFFSTVSHELRTPLYGVIGLTTILLEDKSLKSHLNDLKSLKFSADYLLALINDVLQINKIDSNTIENEQTTFSLRELTKKIVSSFEYMRIQNNNEIHIHISDSVPEFIHGNSVRLSQVLMNLIGNACKFTEDGNIYIIAETTKNTPDKTAIKFYIRDTGMGIPYEKQQNIFEEFSQLDNHNYKYQGTGLGLPIVKKLLQLDNADITLKSDPGKGSLFSFTLEYDVVAEKQNSEIPVFLDTSLLKGKKILVAEDNRINQTVTKKILEKNDMSCVIAENGAIAVEKAQSEVFDLILMDINMPVMNGISAANQIRTFNATVPILALTAVEIEEIRQNIFESGMNDIIVKPYDVTKFIQTLSKNLSETPKVQDKVIKLRAI
;
A
#
# COMPACT_ATOMS: atom_id res chain seq x y z
N MET A 1 18.25 74.95 -28.87
CA MET A 1 19.54 74.55 -29.47
C MET A 1 20.74 74.85 -28.58
N LYS A 2 20.97 76.07 -28.04
CA LYS A 2 22.08 76.33 -27.07
C LYS A 2 22.15 75.28 -25.94
N LYS A 3 21.02 74.96 -25.29
CA LYS A 3 20.91 73.90 -24.25
C LYS A 3 21.45 72.53 -24.68
N TYR A 4 21.16 72.08 -25.90
CA TYR A 4 21.69 70.83 -26.43
C TYR A 4 23.16 70.98 -26.80
N TYR A 5 23.57 72.12 -27.34
CA TYR A 5 24.95 72.36 -27.75
C TYR A 5 25.94 72.33 -26.57
N TYR A 6 25.61 72.95 -25.43
CA TYR A 6 26.43 72.86 -24.19
C TYR A 6 26.41 71.45 -23.58
N PHE A 7 25.28 70.76 -23.67
CA PHE A 7 25.16 69.39 -23.18
C PHE A 7 25.97 68.40 -24.03
N LEU A 8 25.83 68.48 -25.36
CA LEU A 8 26.46 67.60 -26.35
C LEU A 8 27.98 67.81 -26.43
N LEU A 9 28.47 69.05 -26.26
CA LEU A 9 29.90 69.35 -26.27
C LEU A 9 30.65 68.89 -25.02
N PHE A 10 29.98 68.67 -23.88
CA PHE A 10 30.63 68.24 -22.63
C PHE A 10 30.42 66.76 -22.30
N SER A 11 29.40 66.10 -22.86
CA SER A 11 29.04 64.72 -22.53
C SER A 11 29.89 63.65 -23.24
N MET A 12 30.42 63.95 -24.44
CA MET A 12 31.20 63.00 -25.26
C MET A 12 32.68 63.40 -25.46
N SER A 13 33.04 64.68 -25.37
CA SER A 13 34.41 65.18 -25.56
C SER A 13 35.41 64.77 -24.48
N LEU A 14 34.92 64.11 -23.41
CA LEU A 14 35.66 63.94 -22.17
C LEU A 14 35.88 62.49 -21.73
N PHE A 15 35.97 61.57 -22.68
CA PHE A 15 36.53 60.23 -22.44
C PHE A 15 38.04 60.25 -22.72
N PRO A 16 38.92 60.37 -21.71
CA PRO A 16 40.25 59.81 -21.89
C PRO A 16 40.06 58.31 -22.15
N ALA A 17 40.72 57.81 -23.19
CA ALA A 17 40.94 56.39 -23.42
C ALA A 17 41.88 55.84 -22.31
N SER A 18 41.44 55.82 -21.06
CA SER A 18 42.15 55.15 -19.98
C SER A 18 41.51 53.78 -19.77
N GLY A 19 42.08 52.78 -20.44
CA GLY A 19 41.74 51.39 -20.24
C GLY A 19 42.01 50.95 -18.80
N GLN A 20 40.97 50.50 -18.12
CA GLN A 20 41.10 49.48 -17.08
C GLN A 20 40.36 48.24 -17.57
N ASN A 21 41.08 47.41 -18.33
CA ASN A 21 40.70 46.03 -18.57
C ASN A 21 40.97 45.23 -17.30
N THR A 22 39.97 45.00 -16.47
CA THR A 22 39.98 43.84 -15.56
C THR A 22 39.38 42.65 -16.31
N LEU A 23 40.28 41.84 -16.88
CA LEU A 23 39.97 40.60 -17.57
C LEU A 23 39.57 39.54 -16.52
N PHE A 24 38.27 39.37 -16.26
CA PHE A 24 37.78 38.19 -15.57
C PHE A 24 37.49 37.10 -16.61
N LEU A 25 38.45 36.20 -16.80
CA LEU A 25 38.28 34.97 -17.56
C LEU A 25 37.68 33.90 -16.66
N SER A 26 36.45 33.48 -16.94
CA SER A 26 36.01 32.12 -16.64
C SER A 26 34.98 31.64 -17.65
N GLY A 27 35.34 30.59 -18.40
CA GLY A 27 34.40 29.72 -19.11
C GLY A 27 34.42 29.83 -20.63
N GLY A 28 35.20 28.95 -21.27
CA GLY A 28 35.06 28.49 -22.66
C GLY A 28 34.68 29.52 -23.73
N GLU A 29 35.63 30.33 -24.20
CA GLU A 29 35.37 31.27 -25.30
C GLU A 29 35.63 30.66 -26.69
N ASP A 30 34.63 30.84 -27.55
CA ASP A 30 34.74 30.87 -29.01
C ASP A 30 35.80 31.91 -29.42
N THR A 31 36.77 31.52 -30.26
CA THR A 31 37.96 32.32 -30.60
C THR A 31 37.65 33.66 -31.29
N LYS A 32 36.38 33.88 -31.68
CA LYS A 32 35.87 35.09 -32.34
C LYS A 32 35.43 36.19 -31.38
N THR A 33 35.01 35.87 -30.15
CA THR A 33 34.46 36.85 -29.18
C THR A 33 35.49 37.91 -28.76
N PRO A 34 36.77 37.55 -28.46
CA PRO A 34 37.80 38.55 -28.16
C PRO A 34 38.08 39.51 -29.32
N GLN A 35 38.00 39.04 -30.57
CA GLN A 35 38.22 39.87 -31.76
C GLN A 35 37.09 40.89 -31.97
N LYS A 36 35.84 40.49 -31.72
CA LYS A 36 34.66 41.40 -31.80
C LYS A 36 34.72 42.48 -30.73
N LYS A 37 35.13 42.16 -29.50
CA LYS A 37 35.30 43.14 -28.41
C LYS A 37 36.35 44.21 -28.75
N VAL A 38 37.48 43.81 -29.35
CA VAL A 38 38.52 44.73 -29.82
C VAL A 38 38.02 45.60 -30.97
N LEU A 39 37.30 45.02 -31.93
CA LEU A 39 36.68 45.76 -33.03
C LEU A 39 35.67 46.80 -32.52
N PHE A 40 34.84 46.42 -31.54
CA PHE A 40 33.89 47.33 -30.90
C PHE A 40 34.60 48.55 -30.31
N GLN A 41 35.69 48.35 -29.56
CA GLN A 41 36.42 49.48 -28.98
C GLN A 41 37.00 50.42 -30.06
N LYS A 42 37.54 49.87 -31.16
CA LYS A 42 38.06 50.70 -32.27
C LYS A 42 36.96 51.53 -32.93
N LEU A 43 35.80 50.93 -33.16
CA LEU A 43 34.66 51.63 -33.74
C LEU A 43 34.10 52.70 -32.79
N MET A 44 34.11 52.42 -31.48
CA MET A 44 33.74 53.36 -30.43
C MET A 44 34.67 54.58 -30.40
N ASP A 45 35.98 54.35 -30.43
CA ASP A 45 36.96 55.44 -30.46
C ASP A 45 36.78 56.30 -31.72
N SER A 46 36.50 55.68 -32.88
CA SER A 46 36.23 56.39 -34.14
C SER A 46 34.92 57.19 -34.09
N SER A 47 33.88 56.65 -33.46
CA SER A 47 32.59 57.33 -33.26
C SER A 47 32.78 58.62 -32.45
N ILE A 48 33.46 58.53 -31.31
CA ILE A 48 33.75 59.68 -30.44
C ILE A 48 34.48 60.80 -31.22
N VAL A 49 35.43 60.43 -32.09
CA VAL A 49 36.15 61.39 -32.94
C VAL A 49 35.20 62.07 -33.95
N HIS A 50 34.36 61.32 -34.65
CA HIS A 50 33.41 61.89 -35.62
C HIS A 50 32.38 62.80 -34.93
N TYR A 51 31.85 62.36 -33.79
CA TYR A 51 30.92 63.17 -33.00
C TYR A 51 31.54 64.51 -32.57
N ASN A 52 32.75 64.49 -32.02
CA ASN A 52 33.44 65.70 -31.56
C ASN A 52 33.79 66.66 -32.70
N ASN A 53 34.03 66.12 -33.90
CA ASN A 53 34.28 66.91 -35.11
C ASN A 53 32.99 67.46 -35.76
N GLY A 54 31.81 67.02 -35.31
CA GLY A 54 30.52 67.39 -35.90
C GLY A 54 30.14 66.57 -37.14
N ASP A 55 30.87 65.49 -37.44
CA ASP A 55 30.59 64.55 -38.56
C ASP A 55 29.42 63.58 -38.20
N TYR A 56 28.27 64.10 -37.78
CA TYR A 56 27.20 63.29 -37.18
C TYR A 56 26.65 62.21 -38.11
N ARG A 57 26.69 62.43 -39.42
CA ARG A 57 26.28 61.42 -40.39
C ARG A 57 27.14 60.16 -40.30
N LYS A 58 28.47 60.31 -40.20
CA LYS A 58 29.39 59.17 -40.08
C LYS A 58 29.28 58.53 -38.72
N ASP A 59 29.13 59.35 -37.69
CA ASP A 59 28.98 58.88 -36.31
C ASP A 59 27.74 58.01 -36.14
N LEU A 60 26.58 58.50 -36.59
CA LEU A 60 25.32 57.76 -36.59
C LEU A 60 25.47 56.39 -37.28
N ALA A 61 26.07 56.36 -38.48
CA ALA A 61 26.30 55.12 -39.21
C ALA A 61 27.25 54.15 -38.47
N LEU A 62 28.22 54.65 -37.70
CA LEU A 62 29.10 53.85 -36.87
C LEU A 62 28.38 53.33 -35.62
N ASN A 63 27.58 54.15 -34.95
CA ASN A 63 26.84 53.78 -33.74
C ASN A 63 25.77 52.72 -34.02
N PHE A 64 25.14 52.74 -35.20
CA PHE A 64 24.28 51.64 -35.64
C PHE A 64 25.05 50.33 -35.85
N LYS A 65 26.26 50.38 -36.43
CA LYS A 65 27.13 49.20 -36.56
C LYS A 65 27.61 48.70 -35.21
N LEU A 66 27.94 49.60 -34.29
CA LEU A 66 28.32 49.28 -32.91
C LEU A 66 27.20 48.53 -32.19
N LEU A 67 25.96 49.00 -32.30
CA LEU A 67 24.81 48.35 -31.65
C LEU A 67 24.54 46.95 -32.23
N LYS A 68 24.60 46.78 -33.56
CA LYS A 68 24.52 45.45 -34.20
C LYS A 68 25.62 44.52 -33.69
N LEU A 69 26.87 45.01 -33.65
CA LEU A 69 28.01 44.25 -33.13
C LEU A 69 27.83 43.92 -31.63
N ALA A 70 27.21 44.80 -30.85
CA ALA A 70 26.91 44.53 -29.45
C ALA A 70 25.90 43.39 -29.27
N PHE A 71 24.85 43.32 -30.10
CA PHE A 71 23.93 42.18 -30.10
C PHE A 71 24.64 40.87 -30.47
N GLU A 72 25.63 40.93 -31.35
CA GLU A 72 26.45 39.75 -31.68
C GLU A 72 27.45 39.35 -30.58
N ILE A 73 27.88 40.29 -29.74
CA ILE A 73 28.73 40.01 -28.56
C ILE A 73 27.87 39.45 -27.41
N ASP A 74 26.59 39.82 -27.36
CA ASP A 74 25.61 39.35 -26.36
C ASP A 74 26.04 39.60 -24.91
N GLU A 75 26.62 40.78 -24.66
CA GLU A 75 26.99 41.22 -23.32
C GLU A 75 26.31 42.54 -22.97
N PRO A 76 25.59 42.64 -21.82
CA PRO A 76 24.82 43.82 -21.47
C PRO A 76 25.64 45.13 -21.46
N TYR A 77 26.92 45.08 -21.12
CA TYR A 77 27.81 46.24 -21.13
C TYR A 77 27.96 46.86 -22.53
N TYR A 78 28.13 46.04 -23.56
CA TYR A 78 28.32 46.50 -24.94
C TYR A 78 27.00 47.00 -25.55
N ILE A 79 25.89 46.31 -25.23
CA ILE A 79 24.55 46.73 -25.69
C ILE A 79 24.17 48.07 -25.03
N HIS A 80 24.46 48.23 -23.74
CA HIS A 80 24.35 49.51 -23.03
C HIS A 80 25.09 50.64 -23.77
N LYS A 81 26.36 50.42 -24.12
CA LYS A 81 27.19 51.40 -24.82
C LYS A 81 26.63 51.75 -26.20
N GLY A 82 26.18 50.76 -26.97
CA GLY A 82 25.56 50.96 -28.28
C GLY A 82 24.31 51.84 -28.19
N TYR A 83 23.38 51.51 -27.29
CA TYR A 83 22.17 52.33 -27.08
C TYR A 83 22.48 53.72 -26.53
N ARG A 84 23.46 53.85 -25.63
CA ARG A 84 23.85 55.13 -25.05
C ARG A 84 24.36 56.10 -26.12
N ASN A 85 25.23 55.64 -27.01
CA ASN A 85 25.74 56.49 -28.09
C ASN A 85 24.67 56.85 -29.10
N LEU A 86 23.85 55.87 -29.50
CA LEU A 86 22.75 56.14 -30.43
C LEU A 86 21.75 57.16 -29.85
N ALA A 87 21.56 57.17 -28.53
CA ALA A 87 20.76 58.19 -27.85
C ALA A 87 21.36 59.60 -27.98
N TYR A 88 22.70 59.73 -27.93
CA TYR A 88 23.37 61.00 -28.19
C TYR A 88 23.22 61.43 -29.64
N ASP A 89 23.30 60.51 -30.60
CA ASP A 89 23.03 60.84 -32.01
C ASP A 89 21.62 61.41 -32.16
N TYR A 90 20.61 60.73 -31.61
CA TYR A 90 19.23 61.22 -31.67
C TYR A 90 19.04 62.59 -31.02
N LEU A 91 19.79 62.91 -29.98
CA LEU A 91 19.77 64.25 -29.39
C LEU A 91 20.31 65.32 -30.32
N VAL A 92 21.42 65.04 -31.03
CA VAL A 92 21.96 65.96 -32.04
C VAL A 92 20.94 66.20 -33.15
N LEU A 93 20.20 65.15 -33.54
CA LEU A 93 19.15 65.23 -34.56
C LEU A 93 17.86 65.91 -34.06
N GLY A 94 17.78 66.25 -32.78
CA GLY A 94 16.61 66.88 -32.16
C GLY A 94 15.47 65.91 -31.81
N ASP A 95 15.65 64.60 -32.00
CA ASP A 95 14.65 63.59 -31.65
C ASP A 95 14.78 63.15 -30.18
N THR A 96 14.19 63.97 -29.30
CA THR A 96 14.21 63.73 -27.85
C THR A 96 13.43 62.47 -27.42
N LEU A 97 12.48 62.00 -28.24
CA LEU A 97 11.68 60.82 -27.92
C LEU A 97 12.51 59.56 -28.13
N LEU A 98 13.15 59.43 -29.29
CA LEU A 98 14.04 58.32 -29.59
C LEU A 98 15.28 58.32 -28.70
N ALA A 99 15.86 59.50 -28.41
CA ALA A 99 16.96 59.61 -27.46
C ALA A 99 16.57 59.05 -26.09
N LYS A 100 15.40 59.43 -25.58
CA LYS A 100 14.89 58.92 -24.30
C LYS A 100 14.64 57.41 -24.34
N GLU A 101 14.07 56.88 -25.42
CA GLU A 101 13.86 55.44 -25.57
C GLU A 101 15.20 54.69 -25.51
N SER A 102 16.19 55.14 -26.28
CA SER A 102 17.53 54.56 -26.31
C SER A 102 18.23 54.66 -24.94
N PHE A 103 18.14 55.80 -24.23
CA PHE A 103 18.69 55.89 -22.86
C PHE A 103 18.01 54.96 -21.87
N ASN A 104 16.68 54.75 -21.97
CA ASN A 104 16.00 53.77 -21.11
C ASN A 104 16.44 52.33 -21.42
N LYS A 105 16.58 51.96 -22.71
CA LYS A 105 17.15 50.66 -23.11
C LYS A 105 18.58 50.51 -22.59
N SER A 106 19.36 51.58 -22.68
CA SER A 106 20.72 51.65 -22.14
C SER A 106 20.77 51.47 -20.61
N GLU A 107 19.81 52.03 -19.87
CA GLU A 107 19.72 51.92 -18.41
C GLU A 107 19.48 50.45 -18.00
N GLN A 108 18.55 49.79 -18.67
CA GLN A 108 18.24 48.38 -18.41
C GLN A 108 19.49 47.50 -18.58
N GLN A 109 20.22 47.72 -19.68
CA GLN A 109 21.43 46.95 -19.98
C GLN A 109 22.60 47.31 -19.06
N ALA A 110 22.75 48.57 -18.66
CA ALA A 110 23.76 49.00 -17.69
C ALA A 110 23.57 48.28 -16.35
N ARG A 111 22.32 48.19 -15.88
CA ARG A 111 22.00 47.47 -14.63
C ARG A 111 22.25 45.97 -14.74
N LEU A 112 21.92 45.35 -15.87
CA LEU A 112 22.20 43.94 -16.13
C LEU A 112 23.71 43.65 -16.22
N SER A 113 24.52 44.62 -16.63
CA SER A 113 25.97 44.48 -16.71
C SER A 113 26.66 44.47 -15.34
N ASN A 114 25.96 44.80 -14.26
CA ASN A 114 26.51 45.00 -12.91
C ASN A 114 27.72 45.98 -12.89
N ASN A 115 27.73 46.94 -13.82
CA ASN A 115 28.75 47.97 -13.89
C ASN A 115 28.18 49.29 -13.34
N ASP A 116 28.61 49.63 -12.12
CA ASP A 116 28.14 50.83 -11.42
C ASP A 116 28.51 52.13 -12.16
N THR A 117 29.66 52.18 -12.82
CA THR A 117 30.06 53.35 -13.64
C THR A 117 29.13 53.51 -14.84
N ALA A 118 28.82 52.43 -15.56
CA ALA A 118 27.88 52.45 -16.69
C ALA A 118 26.48 52.90 -16.25
N THR A 119 26.03 52.41 -15.10
CA THR A 119 24.73 52.78 -14.51
C THR A 119 24.71 54.25 -14.10
N ALA A 120 25.78 54.73 -13.43
CA ALA A 120 25.91 56.12 -12.99
C ALA A 120 25.92 57.11 -14.16
N LEU A 121 26.64 56.76 -15.24
CA LEU A 121 26.65 57.54 -16.48
C LEU A 121 25.27 57.59 -17.13
N THR A 122 24.54 56.47 -17.18
CA THR A 122 23.20 56.46 -17.78
C THR A 122 22.19 57.27 -16.96
N TYR A 123 22.28 57.24 -15.63
CA TYR A 123 21.47 58.11 -14.78
C TYR A 123 21.75 59.59 -15.04
N MET A 124 23.01 59.95 -15.23
CA MET A 124 23.38 61.30 -15.63
C MET A 124 22.73 61.67 -16.98
N ASP A 125 22.79 60.77 -17.96
CA ASP A 125 22.20 61.00 -19.30
C ASP A 125 20.68 61.18 -19.25
N LEU A 126 19.99 60.34 -18.47
CA LEU A 126 18.54 60.44 -18.25
C LEU A 126 18.17 61.72 -17.50
N ALA A 127 18.96 62.13 -16.51
CA ALA A 127 18.76 63.40 -15.81
C ALA A 127 18.76 64.58 -16.79
N ASN A 128 19.70 64.58 -17.73
CA ASN A 128 19.79 65.61 -18.76
C ASN A 128 18.58 65.58 -19.71
N ILE A 129 18.09 64.41 -20.11
CA ILE A 129 16.88 64.29 -20.92
C ILE A 129 15.63 64.80 -20.19
N TYR A 130 15.49 64.47 -18.91
CA TYR A 130 14.34 64.91 -18.12
C TYR A 130 14.42 66.41 -17.78
N SER A 131 15.60 67.02 -17.81
CA SER A 131 15.78 68.46 -17.59
C SER A 131 15.21 69.32 -18.71
N VAL A 132 14.96 68.74 -19.91
CA VAL A 132 14.46 69.46 -21.09
C VAL A 132 13.03 69.94 -20.90
N ASN A 133 12.16 69.10 -20.33
CA ASN A 133 10.74 69.42 -20.13
C ASN A 133 10.49 69.86 -18.68
N ARG A 134 9.79 71.00 -18.51
CA ARG A 134 9.45 71.55 -17.19
C ARG A 134 8.64 70.57 -16.34
N ASP A 135 7.77 69.77 -16.94
CA ASP A 135 6.93 68.81 -16.21
C ASP A 135 7.72 67.62 -15.65
N SER A 136 8.96 67.42 -16.10
CA SER A 136 9.83 66.32 -15.64
C SER A 136 11.03 66.78 -14.82
N ILE A 137 11.09 68.05 -14.41
CA ILE A 137 12.25 68.59 -13.70
C ILE A 137 12.54 67.88 -12.37
N ALA A 138 11.50 67.50 -11.63
CA ALA A 138 11.66 66.73 -10.39
C ALA A 138 12.33 65.37 -10.65
N LYS A 139 12.01 64.73 -11.79
CA LYS A 139 12.67 63.48 -12.20
C LYS A 139 14.12 63.73 -12.60
N ALA A 140 14.42 64.85 -13.23
CA ALA A 140 15.80 65.22 -13.57
C ALA A 140 16.68 65.29 -12.31
N PHE A 141 16.20 65.95 -11.25
CA PHE A 141 16.93 66.02 -9.98
C PHE A 141 17.07 64.65 -9.29
N ASP A 142 16.03 63.81 -9.30
CA ASP A 142 16.13 62.43 -8.77
C ASP A 142 17.21 61.60 -9.49
N TYR A 143 17.29 61.69 -10.82
CA TYR A 143 18.33 61.01 -11.59
C TYR A 143 19.73 61.62 -11.37
N HIS A 144 19.84 62.94 -11.19
CA HIS A 144 21.11 63.56 -10.79
C HIS A 144 21.59 63.05 -9.44
N ASP A 145 20.71 62.97 -8.44
CA ASP A 145 21.04 62.45 -7.11
C ASP A 145 21.47 60.98 -7.16
N LYS A 146 20.75 60.15 -7.94
CA LYS A 146 21.12 58.75 -8.17
C LYS A 146 22.51 58.61 -8.79
N SER A 147 22.81 59.42 -9.80
CA SER A 147 24.11 59.43 -10.47
C SER A 147 25.24 59.83 -9.50
N ILE A 148 25.07 60.94 -8.78
CA ILE A 148 26.04 61.44 -7.79
C ILE A 148 26.30 60.39 -6.72
N LYS A 149 25.25 59.83 -6.10
CA LYS A 149 25.37 58.82 -5.04
C LYS A 149 26.14 57.58 -5.50
N LEU A 150 25.92 57.15 -6.75
CA LEU A 150 26.61 55.99 -7.30
C LEU A 150 28.08 56.31 -7.57
N PHE A 151 28.38 57.50 -8.12
CA PHE A 151 29.76 57.98 -8.28
C PHE A 151 30.50 58.18 -6.94
N GLU A 152 29.81 58.60 -5.87
CA GLU A 152 30.36 58.66 -4.51
C GLU A 152 30.73 57.27 -3.99
N THR A 153 29.86 56.28 -4.26
CA THR A 153 30.05 54.89 -3.83
C THR A 153 31.27 54.27 -4.50
N ILE A 154 31.44 54.47 -5.81
CA ILE A 154 32.60 53.95 -6.56
C ILE A 154 33.85 54.84 -6.47
N LYS A 155 33.77 55.98 -5.76
CA LYS A 155 34.86 56.95 -5.56
C LYS A 155 35.45 57.51 -6.86
N ASP A 156 34.63 57.65 -7.90
CA ASP A 156 35.05 58.23 -9.17
C ASP A 156 34.98 59.76 -9.12
N SER A 157 36.15 60.38 -8.93
CA SER A 157 36.27 61.85 -8.81
C SER A 157 35.93 62.59 -10.11
N VAL A 158 36.18 61.97 -11.27
CA VAL A 158 35.89 62.56 -12.59
C VAL A 158 34.40 62.49 -12.87
N GLY A 159 33.78 61.34 -12.58
CA GLY A 159 32.33 61.15 -12.66
C GLY A 159 31.57 62.09 -11.73
N LEU A 160 32.03 62.27 -10.49
CA LEU A 160 31.46 63.22 -9.53
C LEU A 160 31.51 64.67 -10.00
N ALA A 161 32.64 65.09 -10.57
CA ALA A 161 32.76 66.41 -11.16
C ALA A 161 31.66 66.59 -12.23
N LYS A 162 31.64 65.71 -13.24
CA LYS A 162 30.67 65.77 -14.34
C LYS A 162 29.21 65.75 -13.87
N ALA A 163 28.87 64.89 -12.92
CA ALA A 163 27.51 64.79 -12.39
C ALA A 163 27.09 66.06 -11.66
N HIS A 164 27.97 66.66 -10.85
CA HIS A 164 27.68 67.94 -10.21
C HIS A 164 27.53 69.08 -11.21
N TYR A 165 28.33 69.13 -12.27
CA TYR A 165 28.19 70.14 -13.33
C TYR A 165 26.87 70.05 -14.08
N ASN A 166 26.46 68.85 -14.49
CA ASN A 166 25.17 68.67 -15.15
C ASN A 166 23.99 69.07 -14.26
N LEU A 167 24.08 68.81 -12.95
CA LEU A 167 23.11 69.30 -11.97
C LEU A 167 23.13 70.83 -11.88
N ILE A 168 24.31 71.46 -11.84
CA ILE A 168 24.44 72.93 -11.82
C ILE A 168 23.75 73.56 -13.03
N LEU A 169 24.00 73.05 -14.23
CA LEU A 169 23.34 73.54 -15.45
C LEU A 169 21.80 73.41 -15.35
N THR A 170 21.33 72.24 -14.91
CA THR A 170 19.90 71.99 -14.69
C THR A 170 19.30 72.97 -13.67
N ALA A 171 19.99 73.23 -12.56
CA ALA A 171 19.54 74.13 -11.51
C ALA A 171 19.52 75.60 -11.96
N ILE A 172 20.54 76.08 -12.67
CA ILE A 172 20.62 77.46 -13.17
C ILE A 172 19.48 77.74 -14.16
N GLU A 173 19.24 76.83 -15.10
CA GLU A 173 18.14 76.98 -16.08
C GLU A 173 16.75 77.05 -15.43
N ASN A 174 16.58 76.40 -14.27
CA ASN A 174 15.34 76.40 -13.50
C ASN A 174 15.33 77.46 -12.39
N LYS A 175 16.31 78.39 -12.40
CA LYS A 175 16.44 79.50 -11.44
C LYS A 175 16.65 79.04 -9.99
N GLU A 176 17.16 77.82 -9.78
CA GLU A 176 17.53 77.28 -8.47
C GLU A 176 18.97 77.63 -8.09
N PHE A 177 19.24 78.93 -7.93
CA PHE A 177 20.60 79.44 -7.75
C PHE A 177 21.30 78.93 -6.47
N ASN A 178 20.55 78.64 -5.39
CA ASN A 178 21.12 78.10 -4.15
C ASN A 178 21.60 76.64 -4.33
N THR A 179 20.81 75.83 -5.03
CA THR A 179 21.16 74.45 -5.40
C THR A 179 22.38 74.46 -6.29
N ALA A 180 22.36 75.26 -7.36
CA ALA A 180 23.50 75.44 -8.26
C ALA A 180 24.78 75.81 -7.49
N TYR A 181 24.73 76.81 -6.62
CA TYR A 181 25.91 77.27 -5.86
C TYR A 181 26.49 76.19 -4.95
N THR A 182 25.63 75.48 -4.22
CA THR A 182 26.05 74.37 -3.35
C THR A 182 26.83 73.32 -4.15
N HIS A 183 26.35 73.00 -5.35
CA HIS A 183 26.99 72.04 -6.23
C HIS A 183 28.23 72.59 -6.92
N ILE A 184 28.34 73.90 -7.19
CA ILE A 184 29.58 74.53 -7.67
C ILE A 184 30.70 74.32 -6.63
N ILE A 185 30.43 74.55 -5.35
CA ILE A 185 31.43 74.32 -4.28
C ILE A 185 31.85 72.84 -4.24
N LYS A 186 30.90 71.91 -4.35
CA LYS A 186 31.19 70.47 -4.38
C LYS A 186 32.02 70.08 -5.60
N ALA A 187 31.63 70.53 -6.79
CA ALA A 187 32.32 70.28 -8.05
C ALA A 187 33.78 70.77 -8.03
N ARG A 188 34.03 71.94 -7.44
CA ARG A 188 35.39 72.53 -7.33
C ARG A 188 36.35 71.71 -6.48
N LYS A 189 35.88 70.86 -5.58
CA LYS A 189 36.77 69.94 -4.83
C LYS A 189 37.48 68.95 -5.75
N PHE A 190 36.94 68.73 -6.94
CA PHE A 190 37.43 67.78 -7.94
C PHE A 190 38.08 68.48 -9.15
N ILE A 191 38.32 69.79 -9.08
CA ILE A 191 38.79 70.63 -10.21
C ILE A 191 40.13 70.17 -10.80
N ASN A 192 41.02 69.59 -9.99
CA ASN A 192 42.34 69.11 -10.43
C ASN A 192 42.32 67.74 -11.14
N HIS A 193 41.15 67.09 -11.24
CA HIS A 193 41.00 65.77 -11.83
C HIS A 193 40.21 65.80 -13.16
N GLY A 194 39.76 66.97 -13.60
CA GLY A 194 38.92 67.14 -14.80
C GLY A 194 39.63 67.85 -15.96
N ASP A 195 38.90 68.00 -17.08
CA ASP A 195 39.28 68.84 -18.21
C ASP A 195 39.54 70.28 -17.77
N PRO A 196 40.58 70.97 -18.24
CA PRO A 196 40.72 72.39 -17.89
C PRO A 196 39.64 73.26 -18.56
N ALA A 197 38.98 72.78 -19.62
CA ALA A 197 37.72 73.33 -20.15
C ALA A 197 36.61 73.38 -19.09
N TYR A 198 36.52 72.31 -18.30
CA TYR A 198 35.55 72.15 -17.23
C TYR A 198 35.89 73.05 -16.03
N SER A 199 37.17 73.18 -15.71
CA SER A 199 37.64 74.15 -14.72
C SER A 199 37.30 75.58 -15.13
N ALA A 200 37.52 75.93 -16.40
CA ALA A 200 37.22 77.25 -16.95
C ALA A 200 35.72 77.55 -16.89
N ALA A 201 34.86 76.60 -17.27
CA ALA A 201 33.41 76.73 -17.17
C ALA A 201 32.93 76.92 -15.72
N LEU A 202 33.46 76.15 -14.75
CA LEU A 202 33.13 76.31 -13.33
C LEU A 202 33.58 77.67 -12.77
N ASP A 203 34.74 78.18 -13.20
CA ASP A 203 35.17 79.52 -12.82
C ASP A 203 34.29 80.60 -13.45
N ASN A 204 33.82 80.42 -14.70
CA ASN A 204 32.85 81.34 -15.31
C ASN A 204 31.54 81.39 -14.51
N LEU A 205 30.99 80.22 -14.15
CA LEU A 205 29.77 80.11 -13.34
C LEU A 205 29.94 80.71 -11.94
N MET A 206 31.13 80.60 -11.34
CA MET A 206 31.46 81.27 -10.07
C MET A 206 31.51 82.80 -10.24
N GLY A 207 32.04 83.28 -11.37
CA GLY A 207 32.00 84.68 -11.75
C GLY A 207 30.56 85.20 -11.87
N GLN A 208 29.69 84.46 -12.58
CA GLN A 208 28.27 84.78 -12.71
C GLN A 208 27.56 84.87 -11.35
N TYR A 209 27.86 83.94 -10.42
CA TYR A 209 27.32 83.99 -9.07
C TYR A 209 27.71 85.27 -8.32
N HIS A 210 29.00 85.65 -8.36
CA HIS A 210 29.46 86.88 -7.70
C HIS A 210 28.92 88.14 -8.38
N TYR A 211 28.74 88.11 -9.70
CA TYR A 211 28.08 89.17 -10.46
C TYR A 211 26.64 89.38 -10.00
N LEU A 212 25.86 88.29 -9.85
CA LEU A 212 24.48 88.33 -9.34
C LEU A 212 24.38 88.79 -7.88
N LYS A 213 25.47 88.70 -7.11
CA LYS A 213 25.59 89.24 -5.74
C LYS A 213 26.14 90.67 -5.71
N GLU A 214 26.27 91.32 -6.87
CA GLU A 214 26.84 92.66 -7.04
C GLU A 214 28.30 92.79 -6.52
N ASN A 215 29.00 91.66 -6.35
CA ASN A 215 30.42 91.63 -5.99
C ASN A 215 31.27 91.56 -7.26
N PHE A 216 31.28 92.69 -7.99
CA PHE A 216 31.84 92.76 -9.33
C PHE A 216 33.36 92.56 -9.41
N GLU A 217 34.11 92.92 -8.37
CA GLU A 217 35.56 92.68 -8.31
C GLU A 217 35.90 91.19 -8.24
N THR A 218 35.18 90.46 -7.38
CA THR A 218 35.34 89.00 -7.27
C THR A 218 34.85 88.30 -8.53
N ALA A 219 33.76 88.79 -9.13
CA ALA A 219 33.25 88.28 -10.41
C ALA A 219 34.30 88.43 -11.53
N ASN A 220 34.89 89.62 -11.67
CA ASN A 220 35.94 89.90 -12.64
C ASN A 220 37.18 89.00 -12.48
N LEU A 221 37.57 88.69 -11.24
CA LEU A 221 38.68 87.76 -10.97
C LEU A 221 38.39 86.38 -11.56
N TYR A 222 37.19 85.86 -11.34
CA TYR A 222 36.78 84.54 -11.83
C TYR A 222 36.60 84.51 -13.35
N PHE A 223 36.00 85.55 -13.94
CA PHE A 223 35.88 85.65 -15.40
C PHE A 223 37.25 85.67 -16.09
N ARG A 224 38.22 86.43 -15.58
CA ARG A 224 39.58 86.41 -16.12
C ARG A 224 40.24 85.04 -16.02
N LYS A 225 40.06 84.34 -14.89
CA LYS A 225 40.57 82.97 -14.74
C LYS A 225 39.96 82.02 -15.77
N ALA A 226 38.65 82.09 -16.00
CA ALA A 226 37.96 81.32 -17.01
C ALA A 226 38.48 81.63 -18.43
N ILE A 227 38.65 82.92 -18.76
CA ILE A 227 39.20 83.37 -20.05
C ILE A 227 40.62 82.82 -20.24
N THR A 228 41.53 83.04 -19.29
CA THR A 228 42.92 82.59 -19.40
C THR A 228 43.02 81.07 -19.55
N ALA A 229 42.23 80.31 -18.79
CA ALA A 229 42.20 78.85 -18.91
C ALA A 229 41.67 78.42 -20.29
N ALA A 230 40.58 79.02 -20.77
CA ALA A 230 39.99 78.68 -22.05
C ALA A 230 40.82 79.11 -23.27
N GLU A 231 41.64 80.18 -23.16
CA GLU A 231 42.56 80.63 -24.22
C GLU A 231 43.75 79.67 -24.40
N ILE A 232 44.28 79.13 -23.30
CA ILE A 232 45.40 78.17 -23.33
C ILE A 232 45.03 76.91 -24.12
N GLU A 233 43.76 76.50 -24.03
CA GLU A 233 43.28 75.24 -24.60
C GLU A 233 42.48 75.40 -25.89
N GLY A 234 42.16 76.65 -26.28
CA GLY A 234 41.40 76.94 -27.49
C GLY A 234 39.90 76.62 -27.39
N HIS A 235 39.30 76.70 -26.19
CA HIS A 235 37.88 76.43 -25.99
C HIS A 235 36.98 77.61 -26.35
N VAL A 236 36.72 77.78 -27.64
CA VAL A 236 35.93 78.87 -28.26
C VAL A 236 34.55 79.10 -27.59
N LEU A 237 33.87 78.04 -27.13
CA LEU A 237 32.55 78.17 -26.49
C LEU A 237 32.61 78.81 -25.10
N VAL A 238 33.58 78.40 -24.28
CA VAL A 238 33.79 78.98 -22.95
C VAL A 238 34.30 80.41 -23.08
N LEU A 239 35.10 80.70 -24.12
CA LEU A 239 35.55 82.05 -24.44
C LEU A 239 34.39 82.98 -24.83
N GLU A 240 33.44 82.54 -25.66
CA GLU A 240 32.23 83.31 -25.95
C GLU A 240 31.51 83.72 -24.66
N GLU A 241 31.18 82.76 -23.80
CA GLU A 241 30.43 83.05 -22.57
C GLU A 241 31.23 83.91 -21.59
N ALA A 242 32.49 83.58 -21.36
CA ALA A 242 33.30 84.29 -20.37
C ALA A 242 33.60 85.72 -20.78
N TYR A 243 33.84 86.00 -22.07
CA TYR A 243 33.99 87.37 -22.56
C TYR A 243 32.67 88.16 -22.52
N TYR A 244 31.53 87.51 -22.76
CA TYR A 244 30.21 88.12 -22.58
C TYR A 244 30.00 88.53 -21.12
N ASP A 245 30.10 87.60 -20.18
CA ASP A 245 29.85 87.84 -18.76
C ASP A 245 30.83 88.85 -18.16
N TYR A 246 32.09 88.79 -18.59
CA TYR A 246 33.11 89.77 -18.21
C TYR A 246 32.79 91.18 -18.72
N SER A 247 32.29 91.30 -19.96
CA SER A 247 31.88 92.59 -20.52
C SER A 247 30.70 93.21 -19.76
N GLU A 248 29.71 92.40 -19.38
CA GLU A 248 28.54 92.84 -18.59
C GLU A 248 28.96 93.29 -17.18
N SER A 249 29.86 92.55 -16.53
CA SER A 249 30.42 92.92 -15.22
C SER A 249 31.18 94.25 -15.26
N LEU A 250 32.00 94.48 -16.29
CA LEU A 250 32.72 95.74 -16.48
C LEU A 250 31.79 96.91 -16.80
N PHE A 251 30.73 96.66 -17.58
CA PHE A 251 29.72 97.65 -17.91
C PHE A 251 28.94 98.09 -16.65
N ALA A 252 28.56 97.13 -15.78
CA ALA A 252 27.92 97.42 -14.50
C ALA A 252 28.78 98.29 -13.57
N GLN A 253 30.11 98.16 -13.66
CA GLN A 253 31.09 99.00 -12.96
C GLN A 253 31.37 100.34 -13.63
N LYS A 254 30.68 100.67 -14.73
CA LYS A 254 30.89 101.88 -15.56
C LYS A 254 32.29 101.96 -16.20
N ASN A 255 32.99 100.82 -16.31
CA ASN A 255 34.26 100.74 -17.03
C ASN A 255 34.03 100.49 -18.53
N TYR A 256 33.46 101.48 -19.20
CA TYR A 256 32.95 101.33 -20.57
C TYR A 256 34.02 100.95 -21.60
N LYS A 257 35.26 101.43 -21.44
CA LYS A 257 36.36 101.12 -22.36
C LYS A 257 36.73 99.63 -22.29
N ALA A 258 37.00 99.13 -21.09
CA ALA A 258 37.33 97.71 -20.93
C ALA A 258 36.15 96.80 -21.28
N ALA A 259 34.91 97.25 -21.02
CA ALA A 259 33.71 96.53 -21.42
C ALA A 259 33.60 96.41 -22.95
N PHE A 260 33.89 97.48 -23.70
CA PHE A 260 33.91 97.47 -25.16
C PHE A 260 34.99 96.53 -25.73
N ASP A 261 36.19 96.53 -25.15
CA ASP A 261 37.29 95.64 -25.57
C ASP A 261 36.90 94.15 -25.36
N ALA A 262 36.32 93.83 -24.19
CA ALA A 262 35.80 92.49 -23.89
C ALA A 262 34.62 92.10 -24.80
N LYS A 263 33.73 93.04 -25.12
CA LYS A 263 32.59 92.82 -26.01
C LYS A 263 33.04 92.51 -27.45
N THR A 264 34.09 93.18 -27.94
CA THR A 264 34.69 92.92 -29.25
C THR A 264 35.23 91.48 -29.33
N LYS A 265 35.88 91.01 -28.26
CA LYS A 265 36.34 89.62 -28.16
C LYS A 265 35.19 88.63 -28.11
N TYR A 266 34.12 88.94 -27.38
CA TYR A 266 32.89 88.15 -27.42
C TYR A 266 32.33 88.02 -28.84
N GLU A 267 32.24 89.10 -29.61
CA GLU A 267 31.71 89.09 -30.98
C GLU A 267 32.58 88.24 -31.94
N GLU A 268 33.90 88.27 -31.78
CA GLU A 268 34.85 87.41 -32.51
C GLU A 268 34.50 85.92 -32.28
N TYR A 269 34.42 85.49 -31.02
CA TYR A 269 34.11 84.10 -30.68
C TYR A 269 32.66 83.70 -31.00
N LEU A 270 31.71 84.62 -30.86
CA LEU A 270 30.31 84.42 -31.27
C LEU A 270 30.23 84.09 -32.77
N SER A 271 30.98 84.80 -33.62
CA SER A 271 30.98 84.54 -35.06
C SER A 271 31.53 83.15 -35.42
N ILE A 272 32.60 82.72 -34.73
CA ILE A 272 33.20 81.38 -34.90
C ILE A 272 32.20 80.31 -34.46
N ASN A 273 31.55 80.49 -33.31
CA ASN A 273 30.57 79.53 -32.81
C ASN A 273 29.31 79.46 -33.70
N GLN A 274 28.85 80.59 -34.25
CA GLN A 274 27.73 80.61 -35.20
C GLN A 274 28.05 79.82 -36.48
N GLN A 275 29.26 79.97 -37.04
CA GLN A 275 29.68 79.18 -38.20
C GLN A 275 29.71 77.68 -37.88
N LYS A 276 30.21 77.32 -36.69
CA LYS A 276 30.25 75.93 -36.21
C LYS A 276 28.85 75.33 -36.00
N ILE A 277 27.91 76.13 -35.49
CA ILE A 277 26.50 75.72 -35.34
C ILE A 277 25.87 75.48 -36.72
N ILE A 278 26.06 76.40 -37.67
CA ILE A 278 25.51 76.24 -39.03
C ILE A 278 26.06 74.99 -39.71
N SER A 279 27.36 74.71 -39.62
CA SER A 279 27.93 73.46 -40.18
C SER A 279 27.39 72.21 -39.50
N SER A 280 27.22 72.26 -38.17
CA SER A 280 26.66 71.18 -37.34
C SER A 280 25.19 70.91 -37.69
N ASP A 281 24.40 71.96 -37.93
CA ASP A 281 22.98 71.87 -38.34
C ASP A 281 22.81 71.25 -39.75
N VAL A 282 23.71 71.56 -40.69
CA VAL A 282 23.69 70.94 -42.02
C VAL A 282 23.99 69.44 -41.93
N GLU A 283 24.98 69.04 -41.14
CA GLU A 283 25.30 67.62 -40.90
C GLU A 283 24.18 66.88 -40.16
N SER A 284 23.55 67.49 -39.16
CA SER A 284 22.43 66.88 -38.43
C SER A 284 21.22 66.66 -39.34
N ILE A 285 20.88 67.63 -40.20
CA ILE A 285 19.84 67.46 -41.22
C ILE A 285 20.21 66.32 -42.17
N SER A 286 21.45 66.25 -42.66
CA SER A 286 21.88 65.15 -43.53
C SER A 286 21.80 63.78 -42.86
N ALA A 287 22.13 63.70 -41.57
CA ALA A 287 22.06 62.46 -40.80
C ALA A 287 20.61 62.03 -40.56
N SER A 288 19.68 62.97 -40.33
CA SER A 288 18.25 62.69 -40.10
C SER A 288 17.60 61.91 -41.25
N TYR A 289 18.00 62.16 -42.50
CA TYR A 289 17.51 61.42 -43.67
C TYR A 289 17.91 59.94 -43.67
N GLN A 290 19.02 59.57 -43.03
CA GLN A 290 19.52 58.18 -42.99
C GLN A 290 19.03 57.40 -41.76
N VAL A 291 18.47 58.08 -40.76
CA VAL A 291 18.00 57.45 -39.51
C VAL A 291 16.98 56.34 -39.77
N GLU A 292 15.98 56.58 -40.61
CA GLU A 292 14.89 55.62 -40.83
C GLU A 292 15.38 54.31 -41.48
N GLU A 293 16.35 54.41 -42.39
CA GLU A 293 16.97 53.23 -43.01
C GLU A 293 17.71 52.39 -41.97
N TYR A 294 18.58 53.02 -41.17
CA TYR A 294 19.34 52.32 -40.14
C TYR A 294 18.48 51.81 -38.98
N ARG A 295 17.39 52.50 -38.67
CA ARG A 295 16.44 52.08 -37.63
C ARG A 295 15.77 50.77 -37.99
N LYS A 296 15.32 50.62 -39.25
CA LYS A 296 14.71 49.37 -39.72
C LYS A 296 15.70 48.20 -39.57
N ASP A 297 16.93 48.45 -39.97
CA ASP A 297 18.05 47.52 -39.87
C ASP A 297 18.38 47.08 -38.44
N VAL A 298 18.35 48.01 -37.47
CA VAL A 298 18.58 47.69 -36.06
C VAL A 298 17.38 47.00 -35.43
N ALA A 299 16.16 47.38 -35.78
CA ALA A 299 14.96 46.69 -35.32
C ALA A 299 14.96 45.22 -35.79
N GLU A 300 15.41 44.95 -37.01
CA GLU A 300 15.59 43.59 -37.51
C GLU A 300 16.65 42.82 -36.69
N ALA A 301 17.82 43.42 -36.45
CA ALA A 301 18.88 42.80 -35.64
C ALA A 301 18.44 42.56 -34.18
N GLU A 302 17.72 43.51 -33.57
CA GLU A 302 17.16 43.39 -32.22
C GLU A 302 16.12 42.26 -32.16
N THR A 303 15.25 42.15 -33.16
CA THR A 303 14.27 41.07 -33.26
C THR A 303 14.95 39.70 -33.41
N GLN A 304 15.98 39.61 -34.25
CA GLN A 304 16.77 38.37 -34.41
C GLN A 304 17.45 37.96 -33.11
N TYR A 305 18.05 38.93 -32.40
CA TYR A 305 18.66 38.74 -31.10
C TYR A 305 17.65 38.22 -30.05
N GLN A 306 16.47 38.83 -29.97
CA GLN A 306 15.40 38.39 -29.06
C GLN A 306 14.92 36.97 -29.37
N LEU A 307 14.68 36.66 -30.65
CA LEU A 307 14.25 35.33 -31.09
C LEU A 307 15.32 34.27 -30.77
N GLN A 308 16.60 34.59 -30.98
CA GLN A 308 17.70 33.69 -30.63
C GLN A 308 17.72 33.39 -29.13
N ASN A 309 17.57 34.42 -28.29
CA ASN A 309 17.51 34.24 -26.83
C ASN A 309 16.30 33.41 -26.39
N GLU A 310 15.14 33.58 -27.03
CA GLU A 310 13.95 32.77 -26.76
C GLU A 310 14.16 31.29 -27.17
N ILE A 311 14.78 31.05 -28.32
CA ILE A 311 15.16 29.70 -28.78
C ILE A 311 16.15 29.05 -27.81
N ILE A 312 17.17 29.79 -27.35
CA ILE A 312 18.16 29.26 -26.40
C ILE A 312 17.47 28.91 -25.07
N ASN A 313 16.64 29.81 -24.55
CA ASN A 313 15.93 29.60 -23.28
C ASN A 313 14.95 28.43 -23.36
N SER A 314 14.21 28.29 -24.45
CA SER A 314 13.29 27.16 -24.67
C SER A 314 14.04 25.84 -24.82
N LYS A 315 15.15 25.80 -25.57
CA LYS A 315 16.03 24.63 -25.67
C LYS A 315 16.64 24.25 -24.31
N SER A 316 17.12 25.23 -23.56
CA SER A 316 17.66 25.03 -22.21
C SER A 316 16.63 24.40 -21.29
N ARG A 317 15.40 24.95 -21.25
CA ARG A 317 14.28 24.40 -20.47
C ARG A 317 13.95 22.97 -20.87
N LEU A 318 13.88 22.68 -22.17
CA LEU A 318 13.60 21.34 -22.69
C LEU A 318 14.71 20.35 -22.30
N ASN A 319 15.98 20.74 -22.42
CA ASN A 319 17.11 19.92 -21.99
C ASN A 319 17.06 19.65 -20.48
N THR A 320 16.75 20.63 -19.64
CA THR A 320 16.59 20.44 -18.19
C THR A 320 15.49 19.42 -17.89
N ILE A 321 14.33 19.51 -18.56
CA ILE A 321 13.24 18.55 -18.40
C ILE A 321 13.66 17.14 -18.83
N LEU A 322 14.36 17.00 -19.96
CA LEU A 322 14.87 15.72 -20.43
C LEU A 322 15.86 15.08 -19.46
N ILE A 323 16.80 15.87 -18.91
CA ILE A 323 17.78 15.39 -17.92
C ILE A 323 17.06 14.89 -16.66
N ILE A 324 16.11 15.66 -16.13
CA ILE A 324 15.30 15.26 -14.97
C ILE A 324 14.53 13.97 -15.27
N GLY A 325 13.91 13.87 -16.45
CA GLY A 325 13.20 12.68 -16.90
C GLY A 325 14.10 11.44 -17.00
N LEU A 326 15.29 11.59 -17.58
CA LEU A 326 16.28 10.51 -17.70
C LEU A 326 16.79 10.05 -16.33
N SER A 327 17.06 10.98 -15.42
CA SER A 327 17.45 10.66 -14.04
C SER A 327 16.35 9.90 -13.29
N CYS A 328 15.09 10.34 -13.41
CA CYS A 328 13.95 9.63 -12.81
C CYS A 328 13.79 8.22 -13.39
N PHE A 329 13.94 8.08 -14.72
CA PHE A 329 13.87 6.79 -15.40
C PHE A 329 14.99 5.85 -14.94
N LEU A 330 16.22 6.36 -14.79
CA LEU A 330 17.35 5.58 -14.30
C LEU A 330 17.13 5.09 -12.86
N ILE A 331 16.62 5.96 -11.98
CA ILE A 331 16.27 5.59 -10.60
C ILE A 331 15.17 4.51 -10.59
N LEU A 332 14.12 4.68 -11.40
CA LEU A 332 13.06 3.70 -11.54
C LEU A 332 13.62 2.35 -12.05
N PHE A 333 14.50 2.37 -13.04
CA PHE A 333 15.11 1.16 -13.58
C PHE A 333 15.96 0.43 -12.53
N VAL A 334 16.78 1.15 -11.77
CA VAL A 334 17.61 0.58 -10.70
C VAL A 334 16.74 -0.03 -9.60
N THR A 335 15.70 0.68 -9.15
CA THR A 335 14.77 0.17 -8.12
C THR A 335 14.03 -1.10 -8.59
N LEU A 336 13.54 -1.12 -9.82
CA LEU A 336 12.92 -2.30 -10.42
C LEU A 336 13.89 -3.47 -10.56
N PHE A 337 15.15 -3.21 -10.91
CA PHE A 337 16.19 -4.24 -11.01
C PHE A 337 16.48 -4.88 -9.65
N PHE A 338 16.63 -4.08 -8.60
CA PHE A 338 16.80 -4.59 -7.23
C PHE A 338 15.56 -5.35 -6.75
N ALA A 339 14.36 -4.83 -7.00
CA ALA A 339 13.10 -5.51 -6.67
C ALA A 339 13.00 -6.87 -7.38
N TYR A 340 13.35 -6.95 -8.66
CA TYR A 340 13.37 -8.21 -9.41
C TYR A 340 14.36 -9.22 -8.82
N ARG A 341 15.58 -8.78 -8.49
CA ARG A 341 16.61 -9.64 -7.88
C ARG A 341 16.16 -10.18 -6.52
N ASN A 342 15.60 -9.31 -5.67
CA ASN A 342 15.06 -9.71 -4.36
C ASN A 342 13.90 -10.67 -4.50
N ARG A 343 12.94 -10.38 -5.40
CA ARG A 343 11.81 -11.27 -5.69
C ARG A 343 12.29 -12.67 -6.10
N LYS A 344 13.31 -12.74 -6.96
CA LYS A 344 13.88 -14.02 -7.41
C LYS A 344 14.49 -14.83 -6.25
N HIS A 345 15.17 -14.17 -5.32
CA HIS A 345 15.70 -14.82 -4.11
C HIS A 345 14.58 -15.34 -3.21
N LEU A 346 13.62 -14.47 -2.87
CA LEU A 346 12.46 -14.79 -2.03
C LEU A 346 11.65 -15.97 -2.60
N VAL A 347 11.40 -16.00 -3.91
CA VAL A 347 10.67 -17.11 -4.54
C VAL A 347 11.45 -18.42 -4.44
N LYS A 348 12.78 -18.39 -4.53
CA LYS A 348 13.61 -19.60 -4.38
C LYS A 348 13.55 -20.14 -2.96
N GLU A 349 13.66 -19.25 -1.97
CA GLU A 349 13.56 -19.60 -0.55
C GLU A 349 12.17 -20.12 -0.18
N LEU A 350 11.11 -19.45 -0.66
CA LEU A 350 9.73 -19.87 -0.47
C LEU A 350 9.49 -21.28 -1.04
N LYS A 351 10.02 -21.58 -2.23
CA LYS A 351 9.93 -22.92 -2.82
C LYS A 351 10.64 -23.98 -1.97
N PHE A 352 11.80 -23.65 -1.42
CA PHE A 352 12.53 -24.57 -0.53
C PHE A 352 11.73 -24.84 0.75
N LYS A 353 11.25 -23.80 1.42
CA LYS A 353 10.43 -23.92 2.64
C LYS A 353 9.11 -24.64 2.41
N ASN A 354 8.44 -24.39 1.29
CA ASN A 354 7.19 -25.08 0.96
C ASN A 354 7.44 -26.58 0.73
N LYS A 355 8.58 -26.95 0.15
CA LYS A 355 8.96 -28.37 0.01
C LYS A 355 9.25 -29.03 1.37
N GLU A 356 9.89 -28.34 2.31
CA GLU A 356 10.08 -28.85 3.67
C GLU A 356 8.73 -29.02 4.40
N TYR A 357 7.86 -28.02 4.29
CA TYR A 357 6.52 -28.07 4.85
C TYR A 357 5.70 -29.25 4.30
N LEU A 358 5.72 -29.45 2.98
CA LEU A 358 4.99 -30.55 2.35
C LEU A 358 5.46 -31.92 2.85
N ARG A 359 6.79 -32.10 2.99
CA ARG A 359 7.37 -33.34 3.53
C ARG A 359 6.94 -33.59 4.96
N ALA A 360 7.02 -32.58 5.82
CA ALA A 360 6.61 -32.71 7.22
C ALA A 360 5.10 -33.02 7.35
N LYS A 361 4.28 -32.41 6.50
CA LYS A 361 2.84 -32.69 6.42
C LYS A 361 2.56 -34.13 5.98
N GLU A 362 3.18 -34.58 4.89
CA GLU A 362 3.03 -35.94 4.37
C GLU A 362 3.45 -36.99 5.40
N GLU A 363 4.55 -36.74 6.13
CA GLU A 363 5.03 -37.61 7.20
C GLU A 363 4.02 -37.69 8.36
N THR A 364 3.47 -36.55 8.78
CA THR A 364 2.44 -36.49 9.84
C THR A 364 1.18 -37.24 9.43
N GLU A 365 0.69 -37.04 8.20
CA GLU A 365 -0.49 -37.74 7.70
C GLU A 365 -0.25 -39.25 7.58
N ARG A 366 0.95 -39.65 7.11
CA ARG A 366 1.32 -41.06 7.03
C ARG A 366 1.36 -41.71 8.41
N LEU A 367 1.96 -41.05 9.40
CA LEU A 367 2.00 -41.53 10.78
C LEU A 367 0.60 -41.65 11.38
N SER A 368 -0.27 -40.66 11.16
CA SER A 368 -1.65 -40.69 11.62
C SER A 368 -2.44 -41.87 11.02
N LYS A 369 -2.37 -42.05 9.70
CA LYS A 369 -3.00 -43.20 9.01
C LYS A 369 -2.45 -44.54 9.48
N ALA A 370 -1.13 -44.65 9.66
CA ALA A 370 -0.50 -45.86 10.16
C ALA A 370 -0.95 -46.19 11.60
N LYS A 371 -1.04 -45.17 12.47
CA LYS A 371 -1.56 -45.29 13.84
C LYS A 371 -3.01 -45.80 13.82
N GLY A 372 -3.89 -45.17 13.04
CA GLY A 372 -5.29 -45.59 12.92
C GLY A 372 -5.44 -47.03 12.42
N LYS A 373 -4.70 -47.40 11.35
CA LYS A 373 -4.69 -48.77 10.82
C LYS A 373 -4.19 -49.80 11.84
N PHE A 374 -3.13 -49.47 12.57
CA PHE A 374 -2.60 -50.35 13.62
C PHE A 374 -3.65 -50.66 14.69
N PHE A 375 -4.32 -49.64 15.25
CA PHE A 375 -5.35 -49.84 16.27
C PHE A 375 -6.56 -50.63 15.75
N SER A 376 -7.00 -50.36 14.51
CA SER A 376 -8.09 -51.12 13.88
C SER A 376 -7.75 -52.60 13.73
N THR A 377 -6.55 -52.92 13.23
CA THR A 377 -6.09 -54.31 13.08
C THR A 377 -5.94 -55.00 14.43
N VAL A 378 -5.26 -54.37 15.39
CA VAL A 378 -5.06 -54.94 16.73
C VAL A 378 -6.40 -55.23 17.41
N SER A 379 -7.37 -54.32 17.30
CA SER A 379 -8.68 -54.58 17.89
C SER A 379 -9.38 -55.78 17.25
N HIS A 380 -9.29 -55.96 15.94
CA HIS A 380 -9.89 -57.10 15.25
C HIS A 380 -9.25 -58.43 15.71
N GLU A 381 -7.92 -58.45 15.80
CA GLU A 381 -7.15 -59.61 16.26
C GLU A 381 -7.40 -59.95 17.73
N LEU A 382 -7.71 -58.95 18.58
CA LEU A 382 -8.06 -59.19 19.98
C LEU A 382 -9.53 -59.59 20.17
N ARG A 383 -10.45 -59.07 19.35
CA ARG A 383 -11.90 -59.32 19.48
C ARG A 383 -12.26 -60.77 19.10
N THR A 384 -11.63 -61.31 18.06
CA THR A 384 -11.89 -62.67 17.56
C THR A 384 -11.68 -63.78 18.61
N PRO A 385 -10.52 -63.88 19.30
CA PRO A 385 -10.33 -64.87 20.35
C PRO A 385 -11.22 -64.59 21.58
N LEU A 386 -11.48 -63.32 21.91
CA LEU A 386 -12.34 -62.96 23.02
C LEU A 386 -13.78 -63.44 22.84
N TYR A 387 -14.35 -63.32 21.64
CA TYR A 387 -15.67 -63.89 21.37
C TYR A 387 -15.70 -65.41 21.50
N GLY A 388 -14.59 -66.10 21.16
CA GLY A 388 -14.44 -67.53 21.43
C GLY A 388 -14.49 -67.85 22.93
N VAL A 389 -13.76 -67.09 23.75
CA VAL A 389 -13.76 -67.24 25.22
C VAL A 389 -15.12 -66.94 25.82
N ILE A 390 -15.80 -65.86 25.40
CA ILE A 390 -17.15 -65.49 25.86
C ILE A 390 -18.18 -66.57 25.45
N GLY A 391 -18.11 -67.06 24.21
CA GLY A 391 -19.00 -68.11 23.72
C GLY A 391 -18.84 -69.41 24.50
N LEU A 392 -17.60 -69.88 24.68
CA LEU A 392 -17.30 -71.09 25.45
C LEU A 392 -17.72 -70.95 26.92
N THR A 393 -17.40 -69.82 27.57
CA THR A 393 -17.79 -69.59 28.97
C THR A 393 -19.29 -69.51 29.16
N THR A 394 -20.02 -68.91 28.22
CA THR A 394 -21.49 -68.84 28.26
C THR A 394 -22.10 -70.24 28.15
N ILE A 395 -21.58 -71.08 27.24
CA ILE A 395 -22.01 -72.48 27.10
C ILE A 395 -21.72 -73.27 28.40
N LEU A 396 -20.53 -73.09 28.99
CA LEU A 396 -20.14 -73.79 30.22
C LEU A 396 -20.96 -73.34 31.44
N LEU A 397 -21.44 -72.10 31.47
CA LEU A 397 -22.30 -71.57 32.54
C LEU A 397 -23.74 -72.12 32.50
N GLU A 398 -24.20 -72.58 31.34
CA GLU A 398 -25.52 -73.20 31.16
C GLU A 398 -25.53 -74.70 31.49
N ASP A 399 -24.36 -75.34 31.58
CA ASP A 399 -24.22 -76.76 31.90
C ASP A 399 -24.43 -77.02 33.40
N LYS A 400 -25.53 -77.73 33.73
CA LYS A 400 -25.91 -78.06 35.10
C LYS A 400 -24.91 -78.99 35.82
N SER A 401 -24.02 -79.67 35.09
CA SER A 401 -22.99 -80.54 35.67
C SER A 401 -21.79 -79.78 36.25
N LEU A 402 -21.58 -78.51 35.85
CA LEU A 402 -20.44 -77.67 36.25
C LEU A 402 -20.72 -76.72 37.41
N LYS A 403 -21.76 -77.00 38.22
CA LYS A 403 -22.17 -76.15 39.35
C LYS A 403 -21.07 -75.89 40.39
N SER A 404 -20.10 -76.78 40.56
CA SER A 404 -18.98 -76.60 41.50
C SER A 404 -18.00 -75.49 41.09
N HIS A 405 -17.87 -75.22 39.80
CA HIS A 405 -16.96 -74.21 39.22
C HIS A 405 -17.70 -72.97 38.71
N LEU A 406 -18.96 -72.78 39.13
CA LEU A 406 -19.81 -71.69 38.66
C LEU A 406 -19.19 -70.32 38.93
N ASN A 407 -18.50 -70.14 40.07
CA ASN A 407 -17.83 -68.89 40.40
C ASN A 407 -16.60 -68.64 39.53
N ASP A 408 -15.81 -69.68 39.23
CA ASP A 408 -14.64 -69.59 38.35
C ASP A 408 -15.04 -69.23 36.93
N LEU A 409 -16.11 -69.87 36.41
CA LEU A 409 -16.66 -69.60 35.09
C LEU A 409 -17.28 -68.19 34.99
N LYS A 410 -17.95 -67.72 36.06
CA LYS A 410 -18.44 -66.33 36.16
C LYS A 410 -17.28 -65.35 36.14
N SER A 411 -16.18 -65.65 36.82
CA SER A 411 -14.99 -64.81 36.82
C SER A 411 -14.30 -64.80 35.45
N LEU A 412 -14.21 -65.94 34.76
CA LEU A 412 -13.63 -66.01 33.41
C LEU A 412 -14.45 -65.21 32.40
N LYS A 413 -15.78 -65.36 32.45
CA LYS A 413 -16.72 -64.58 31.63
C LYS A 413 -16.58 -63.09 31.92
N PHE A 414 -16.53 -62.71 33.19
CA PHE A 414 -16.32 -61.31 33.61
C PHE A 414 -15.02 -60.73 33.04
N SER A 415 -13.90 -61.46 33.13
CA SER A 415 -12.61 -61.00 32.59
C SER A 415 -12.64 -60.84 31.07
N ALA A 416 -13.33 -61.74 30.35
CA ALA A 416 -13.46 -61.66 28.90
C ALA A 416 -14.37 -60.49 28.46
N ASP A 417 -15.51 -60.31 29.14
CA ASP A 417 -16.43 -59.18 28.92
C ASP A 417 -15.72 -57.84 29.23
N TYR A 418 -14.94 -57.79 30.31
CA TYR A 418 -14.17 -56.61 30.70
C TYR A 418 -13.09 -56.24 29.67
N LEU A 419 -12.34 -57.22 29.17
CA LEU A 419 -11.30 -56.96 28.16
C LEU A 419 -11.91 -56.48 26.85
N LEU A 420 -13.08 -57.03 26.45
CA LEU A 420 -13.80 -56.59 25.28
C LEU A 420 -14.28 -55.13 25.43
N ALA A 421 -14.80 -54.76 26.60
CA ALA A 421 -15.17 -53.37 26.89
C ALA A 421 -13.96 -52.43 26.81
N LEU A 422 -12.82 -52.81 27.39
CA LEU A 422 -11.58 -52.02 27.34
C LEU A 422 -11.08 -51.79 25.91
N ILE A 423 -11.09 -52.84 25.07
CA ILE A 423 -10.68 -52.73 23.67
C ILE A 423 -11.60 -51.78 22.90
N ASN A 424 -12.91 -51.87 23.12
CA ASN A 424 -13.88 -50.99 22.49
C ASN A 424 -13.69 -49.52 22.93
N ASP A 425 -13.43 -49.27 24.22
CA ASP A 425 -13.13 -47.93 24.75
C ASP A 425 -11.85 -47.34 24.11
N VAL A 426 -10.78 -48.13 24.00
CA VAL A 426 -9.51 -47.71 23.37
C VAL A 426 -9.70 -47.41 21.87
N LEU A 427 -10.48 -48.23 21.17
CA LEU A 427 -10.85 -47.95 19.79
C LEU A 427 -11.63 -46.65 19.66
N GLN A 428 -12.58 -46.41 20.56
CA GLN A 428 -13.42 -45.22 20.54
C GLN A 428 -12.56 -43.96 20.69
N ILE A 429 -11.61 -43.94 21.64
CA ILE A 429 -10.67 -42.83 21.80
C ILE A 429 -9.86 -42.58 20.54
N ASN A 430 -9.34 -43.64 19.91
CA ASN A 430 -8.58 -43.49 18.66
C ASN A 430 -9.45 -42.96 17.52
N LYS A 431 -10.71 -43.43 17.39
CA LYS A 431 -11.65 -42.91 16.38
C LYS A 431 -11.94 -41.41 16.61
N ILE A 432 -12.04 -40.96 17.86
CA ILE A 432 -12.20 -39.54 18.19
C ILE A 432 -10.93 -38.76 17.79
N ASP A 433 -9.74 -39.24 18.18
CA ASP A 433 -8.46 -38.55 17.90
C ASP A 433 -8.13 -38.45 16.40
N SER A 434 -8.59 -39.42 15.59
CA SER A 434 -8.39 -39.39 14.13
C SER A 434 -9.45 -38.58 13.37
N ASN A 435 -10.41 -37.93 14.06
CA ASN A 435 -11.54 -37.21 13.45
C ASN A 435 -12.35 -38.08 12.44
N THR A 436 -12.35 -39.39 12.63
CA THR A 436 -13.04 -40.36 11.74
C THR A 436 -14.43 -40.73 12.25
N ILE A 437 -14.96 -40.03 13.26
CA ILE A 437 -16.32 -40.28 13.74
C ILE A 437 -17.31 -39.58 12.82
N GLU A 438 -18.17 -40.39 12.23
CA GLU A 438 -19.27 -39.88 11.42
C GLU A 438 -20.27 -39.11 12.29
N ASN A 439 -20.67 -37.95 11.81
CA ASN A 439 -21.66 -37.12 12.50
C ASN A 439 -23.07 -37.51 12.07
N GLU A 440 -23.50 -38.72 12.43
CA GLU A 440 -24.85 -39.20 12.13
C GLU A 440 -25.88 -38.42 12.95
N GLN A 441 -26.83 -37.78 12.28
CA GLN A 441 -27.89 -36.97 12.89
C GLN A 441 -29.22 -37.68 12.69
N THR A 442 -29.93 -37.96 13.77
CA THR A 442 -31.22 -38.67 13.76
C THR A 442 -32.28 -37.92 14.56
N THR A 443 -33.54 -38.11 14.21
CA THR A 443 -34.67 -37.57 14.99
C THR A 443 -35.10 -38.59 16.05
N PHE A 444 -35.11 -38.19 17.32
CA PHE A 444 -35.43 -39.08 18.43
C PHE A 444 -36.13 -38.37 19.58
N SER A 445 -36.84 -39.14 20.41
CA SER A 445 -37.40 -38.62 21.66
C SER A 445 -36.41 -38.82 22.81
N LEU A 446 -36.01 -37.72 23.46
CA LEU A 446 -35.12 -37.79 24.62
C LEU A 446 -35.74 -38.61 25.76
N ARG A 447 -37.06 -38.54 25.91
CA ARG A 447 -37.80 -39.22 26.99
C ARG A 447 -37.84 -40.73 26.75
N GLU A 448 -38.05 -41.19 25.51
CA GLU A 448 -37.92 -42.61 25.18
C GLU A 448 -36.47 -43.10 25.29
N LEU A 449 -35.52 -42.31 24.79
CA LEU A 449 -34.11 -42.68 24.80
C LEU A 449 -33.59 -42.88 26.23
N THR A 450 -33.86 -41.93 27.11
CA THR A 450 -33.44 -41.99 28.51
C THR A 450 -34.08 -43.18 29.22
N LYS A 451 -35.36 -43.47 28.98
CA LYS A 451 -36.04 -44.66 29.53
C LYS A 451 -35.40 -45.96 29.05
N LYS A 452 -35.08 -46.06 27.75
CA LYS A 452 -34.39 -47.23 27.19
C LYS A 452 -33.03 -47.43 27.83
N ILE A 453 -32.24 -46.36 27.97
CA ILE A 453 -30.92 -46.42 28.62
C ILE A 453 -31.04 -46.87 30.08
N VAL A 454 -31.96 -46.28 30.85
CA VAL A 454 -32.16 -46.66 32.26
C VAL A 454 -32.59 -48.12 32.40
N SER A 455 -33.45 -48.62 31.49
CA SER A 455 -33.86 -50.03 31.50
C SER A 455 -32.69 -51.01 31.32
N SER A 456 -31.63 -50.60 30.63
CA SER A 456 -30.41 -51.41 30.47
C SER A 456 -29.60 -51.55 31.77
N PHE A 457 -29.81 -50.67 32.76
CA PHE A 457 -29.15 -50.71 34.05
C PHE A 457 -30.01 -51.29 35.18
N GLU A 458 -31.22 -51.79 34.87
CA GLU A 458 -32.18 -52.28 35.87
C GLU A 458 -31.60 -53.40 36.75
N TYR A 459 -30.80 -54.29 36.16
CA TYR A 459 -30.11 -55.33 36.91
C TYR A 459 -29.13 -54.75 37.95
N MET A 460 -28.29 -53.79 37.55
CA MET A 460 -27.35 -53.15 38.49
C MET A 460 -28.07 -52.30 39.53
N ARG A 461 -29.17 -51.65 39.14
CA ARG A 461 -30.04 -50.90 40.05
C ARG A 461 -30.57 -51.80 41.17
N ILE A 462 -31.12 -52.96 40.83
CA ILE A 462 -31.64 -53.94 41.79
C ILE A 462 -30.49 -54.52 42.62
N GLN A 463 -29.35 -54.84 42.00
CA GLN A 463 -28.22 -55.45 42.68
C GLN A 463 -27.62 -54.54 43.75
N ASN A 464 -27.50 -53.24 43.48
CA ASN A 464 -26.95 -52.25 44.41
C ASN A 464 -28.05 -51.53 45.22
N ASN A 465 -29.30 -52.00 45.12
CA ASN A 465 -30.48 -51.46 45.80
C ASN A 465 -30.67 -49.94 45.66
N ASN A 466 -30.47 -49.42 44.45
CA ASN A 466 -30.60 -48.01 44.14
C ASN A 466 -31.99 -47.64 43.59
N GLU A 467 -32.41 -46.39 43.76
CA GLU A 467 -33.56 -45.80 43.07
C GLU A 467 -33.11 -44.80 41.99
N ILE A 468 -33.68 -44.92 40.79
CA ILE A 468 -33.37 -44.02 39.66
C ILE A 468 -34.59 -43.14 39.37
N HIS A 469 -34.40 -41.83 39.49
CA HIS A 469 -35.43 -40.81 39.27
C HIS A 469 -35.16 -40.05 37.96
N ILE A 470 -36.09 -40.12 37.01
CA ILE A 470 -35.97 -39.43 35.71
C ILE A 470 -36.86 -38.19 35.71
N HIS A 471 -36.27 -37.01 35.60
CA HIS A 471 -36.96 -35.73 35.53
C HIS A 471 -36.59 -34.99 34.25
N ILE A 472 -37.42 -35.11 33.22
CA ILE A 472 -37.29 -34.32 31.99
C ILE A 472 -38.33 -33.21 32.07
N SER A 473 -37.90 -31.95 31.98
CA SER A 473 -38.78 -30.78 32.01
C SER A 473 -39.73 -30.78 30.82
N ASP A 474 -40.97 -30.31 31.00
CA ASP A 474 -41.95 -30.12 29.91
C ASP A 474 -41.48 -29.07 28.89
N SER A 475 -40.48 -28.27 29.25
CA SER A 475 -39.83 -27.31 28.36
C SER A 475 -38.91 -27.95 27.32
N VAL A 476 -38.66 -29.26 27.41
CA VAL A 476 -37.89 -30.04 26.43
C VAL A 476 -38.83 -30.54 25.32
N PRO A 477 -38.55 -30.25 24.04
CA PRO A 477 -39.35 -30.75 22.92
C PRO A 477 -39.48 -32.28 22.89
N GLU A 478 -40.61 -32.79 22.41
CA GLU A 478 -40.89 -34.24 22.36
C GLU A 478 -39.95 -34.99 21.40
N PHE A 479 -39.60 -34.36 20.28
CA PHE A 479 -38.64 -34.84 19.29
C PHE A 479 -37.54 -33.81 19.04
N ILE A 480 -36.30 -34.28 19.06
CA ILE A 480 -35.10 -33.51 18.78
C ILE A 480 -34.31 -34.18 17.66
N HIS A 481 -33.68 -33.39 16.81
CA HIS A 481 -32.76 -33.86 15.77
C HIS A 481 -31.32 -33.62 16.23
N GLY A 482 -30.55 -34.70 16.28
CA GLY A 482 -29.27 -34.74 16.97
C GLY A 482 -28.54 -36.06 16.78
N ASN A 483 -27.30 -36.15 17.25
CA ASN A 483 -26.59 -37.42 17.32
C ASN A 483 -27.05 -38.25 18.54
N SER A 484 -28.10 -39.07 18.35
CA SER A 484 -28.66 -39.91 19.40
C SER A 484 -27.68 -40.94 19.95
N VAL A 485 -26.79 -41.47 19.11
CA VAL A 485 -25.80 -42.50 19.48
C VAL A 485 -24.76 -41.90 20.44
N ARG A 486 -24.25 -40.71 20.11
CA ARG A 486 -23.29 -39.98 20.95
C ARG A 486 -23.89 -39.61 22.30
N LEU A 487 -25.11 -39.07 22.31
CA LEU A 487 -25.81 -38.76 23.55
C LEU A 487 -26.02 -40.03 24.39
N SER A 488 -26.39 -41.15 23.76
CA SER A 488 -26.57 -42.43 24.46
C SER A 488 -25.27 -42.90 25.11
N GLN A 489 -24.14 -42.78 24.42
CA GLN A 489 -22.83 -43.14 24.96
C GLN A 489 -22.43 -42.26 26.15
N VAL A 490 -22.70 -40.95 26.08
CA VAL A 490 -22.45 -40.03 27.20
C VAL A 490 -23.31 -40.42 28.41
N LEU A 491 -24.62 -40.62 28.20
CA LEU A 491 -25.55 -40.98 29.28
C LEU A 491 -25.26 -42.37 29.86
N MET A 492 -24.97 -43.38 29.04
CA MET A 492 -24.62 -44.73 29.50
C MET A 492 -23.37 -44.72 30.38
N ASN A 493 -22.33 -43.94 30.02
CA ASN A 493 -21.12 -43.83 30.83
C ASN A 493 -21.38 -43.15 32.19
N LEU A 494 -22.14 -42.05 32.19
CA LEU A 494 -22.43 -41.30 33.42
C LEU A 494 -23.41 -42.05 34.34
N ILE A 495 -24.48 -42.61 33.79
CA ILE A 495 -25.47 -43.41 34.52
C ILE A 495 -24.84 -44.72 35.02
N GLY A 496 -24.02 -45.37 34.19
CA GLY A 496 -23.29 -46.57 34.57
C GLY A 496 -22.37 -46.32 35.76
N ASN A 497 -21.63 -45.19 35.76
CA ASN A 497 -20.83 -44.77 36.91
C ASN A 497 -21.69 -44.48 38.15
N ALA A 498 -22.80 -43.76 38.00
CA ALA A 498 -23.71 -43.47 39.11
C ALA A 498 -24.26 -44.75 39.76
N CYS A 499 -24.73 -45.72 38.95
CA CYS A 499 -25.22 -47.02 39.42
C CYS A 499 -24.14 -47.86 40.10
N LYS A 500 -22.88 -47.72 39.66
CA LYS A 500 -21.74 -48.50 40.15
C LYS A 500 -21.18 -47.98 41.48
N PHE A 501 -21.15 -46.66 41.68
CA PHE A 501 -20.52 -46.02 42.86
C PHE A 501 -21.51 -45.55 43.92
N THR A 502 -22.78 -45.93 43.77
CA THR A 502 -23.86 -45.70 44.73
C THR A 502 -24.39 -47.06 45.19
N GLU A 503 -24.55 -47.24 46.49
CA GLU A 503 -25.20 -48.38 47.12
C GLU A 503 -26.29 -47.84 48.06
N ASP A 504 -27.46 -48.48 48.08
CA ASP A 504 -28.62 -48.06 48.89
C ASP A 504 -28.98 -46.56 48.74
N GLY A 505 -28.87 -46.02 47.51
CA GLY A 505 -28.96 -44.57 47.27
C GLY A 505 -29.87 -44.16 46.11
N ASN A 506 -29.85 -42.86 45.81
CA ASN A 506 -30.68 -42.24 44.78
C ASN A 506 -29.85 -41.68 43.65
N ILE A 507 -30.29 -41.93 42.42
CA ILE A 507 -29.68 -41.42 41.19
C ILE A 507 -30.72 -40.58 40.45
N TYR A 508 -30.40 -39.33 40.16
CA TYR A 508 -31.28 -38.39 39.49
C TYR A 508 -30.74 -38.05 38.10
N ILE A 509 -31.58 -38.25 37.08
CA ILE A 509 -31.29 -37.88 35.70
C ILE A 509 -32.24 -36.75 35.33
N ILE A 510 -31.71 -35.53 35.22
CA ILE A 510 -32.48 -34.33 34.99
C ILE A 510 -32.09 -33.71 33.65
N ALA A 511 -33.08 -33.32 32.84
CA ALA A 511 -32.86 -32.59 31.60
C ALA A 511 -33.78 -31.35 31.54
N GLU A 512 -33.16 -30.18 31.37
CA GLU A 512 -33.83 -28.88 31.38
C GLU A 512 -33.38 -28.03 30.19
N THR A 513 -34.28 -27.24 29.61
CA THR A 513 -33.88 -26.29 28.57
C THR A 513 -33.34 -25.00 29.16
N THR A 514 -32.21 -24.53 28.63
CA THR A 514 -31.56 -23.27 29.05
C THR A 514 -31.80 -22.12 28.08
N LYS A 515 -31.93 -22.45 26.79
CA LYS A 515 -32.33 -21.53 25.72
C LYS A 515 -33.23 -22.28 24.75
N ASN A 516 -34.31 -21.65 24.30
CA ASN A 516 -35.25 -22.23 23.36
C ASN A 516 -35.53 -21.20 22.26
N THR A 517 -35.24 -21.56 21.02
CA THR A 517 -35.63 -20.83 19.81
C THR A 517 -36.54 -21.72 18.97
N PRO A 518 -37.30 -21.18 17.99
CA PRO A 518 -38.19 -21.98 17.16
C PRO A 518 -37.51 -23.16 16.45
N ASP A 519 -36.23 -23.01 16.12
CA ASP A 519 -35.47 -24.01 15.35
C ASP A 519 -34.47 -24.80 16.21
N LYS A 520 -34.01 -24.26 17.35
CA LYS A 520 -32.97 -24.88 18.20
C LYS A 520 -33.27 -24.80 19.68
N THR A 521 -32.94 -25.86 20.41
CA THR A 521 -33.04 -25.94 21.86
C THR A 521 -31.71 -26.34 22.49
N ALA A 522 -31.29 -25.61 23.52
CA ALA A 522 -30.12 -25.96 24.33
C ALA A 522 -30.59 -26.71 25.58
N ILE A 523 -30.29 -28.01 25.65
CA ILE A 523 -30.68 -28.89 26.74
C ILE A 523 -29.49 -29.09 27.66
N LYS A 524 -29.68 -28.76 28.94
CA LYS A 524 -28.71 -29.01 30.00
C LYS A 524 -29.09 -30.27 30.76
N PHE A 525 -28.12 -31.17 30.86
CA PHE A 525 -28.25 -32.46 31.52
C PHE A 525 -27.58 -32.40 32.88
N TYR A 526 -28.19 -33.06 33.86
CA TYR A 526 -27.65 -33.26 35.20
C TYR A 526 -27.79 -34.74 35.57
N ILE A 527 -26.67 -35.38 35.88
CA ILE A 527 -26.62 -36.74 36.40
C ILE A 527 -26.08 -36.63 37.81
N ARG A 528 -26.95 -36.83 38.81
CA ARG A 528 -26.61 -36.73 40.23
C ARG A 528 -26.74 -38.08 40.90
N ASP A 529 -25.74 -38.48 41.67
CA ASP A 529 -25.79 -39.62 42.56
C ASP A 529 -25.67 -39.18 44.03
N THR A 530 -26.08 -40.05 44.96
CA THR A 530 -25.87 -39.88 46.41
C THR A 530 -24.80 -40.86 46.93
N GLY A 531 -23.87 -41.26 46.07
CA GLY A 531 -22.85 -42.26 46.39
C GLY A 531 -21.67 -41.70 47.20
N MET A 532 -20.53 -42.39 47.10
CA MET A 532 -19.35 -42.08 47.90
C MET A 532 -18.68 -40.72 47.60
N GLY A 533 -19.05 -40.04 46.51
CA GLY A 533 -18.41 -38.81 46.07
C GLY A 533 -16.95 -38.99 45.64
N ILE A 534 -16.35 -37.96 45.06
CA ILE A 534 -15.00 -37.98 44.49
C ILE A 534 -14.06 -37.11 45.34
N PRO A 535 -12.93 -37.65 45.86
CA PRO A 535 -11.93 -36.88 46.61
C PRO A 535 -11.40 -35.68 45.84
N TYR A 536 -11.28 -34.52 46.51
CA TYR A 536 -10.86 -33.25 45.87
C TYR A 536 -9.57 -33.36 45.06
N GLU A 537 -8.57 -34.09 45.57
CA GLU A 537 -7.27 -34.30 44.91
C GLU A 537 -7.39 -35.02 43.56
N LYS A 538 -8.44 -35.82 43.36
CA LYS A 538 -8.63 -36.64 42.16
C LYS A 538 -9.62 -36.03 41.17
N GLN A 539 -10.39 -35.01 41.55
CA GLN A 539 -11.42 -34.40 40.70
C GLN A 539 -10.90 -33.81 39.38
N GLN A 540 -9.64 -33.37 39.33
CA GLN A 540 -9.02 -32.89 38.08
C GLN A 540 -8.57 -34.04 37.17
N ASN A 541 -8.08 -35.13 37.76
CA ASN A 541 -7.44 -36.23 37.04
C ASN A 541 -8.43 -37.30 36.56
N ILE A 542 -9.69 -37.31 37.04
CA ILE A 542 -10.69 -38.30 36.61
C ILE A 542 -11.05 -38.22 35.11
N PHE A 543 -10.73 -37.11 34.45
CA PHE A 543 -10.94 -36.91 33.01
C PHE A 543 -9.70 -37.25 32.18
N GLU A 544 -8.59 -37.68 32.81
CA GLU A 544 -7.39 -38.17 32.14
C GLU A 544 -7.52 -39.66 31.80
N GLU A 545 -6.93 -40.07 30.67
CA GLU A 545 -6.98 -41.46 30.19
C GLU A 545 -6.33 -42.42 31.20
N PHE A 546 -7.00 -43.53 31.52
CA PHE A 546 -6.54 -44.59 32.45
C PHE A 546 -6.46 -44.19 33.94
N SER A 547 -7.01 -43.03 34.32
CA SER A 547 -7.07 -42.60 35.72
C SER A 547 -8.12 -43.39 36.51
N GLN A 548 -7.71 -44.08 37.58
CA GLN A 548 -8.59 -44.87 38.45
C GLN A 548 -8.42 -44.51 39.94
N LEU A 549 -9.48 -44.72 40.73
CA LEU A 549 -9.44 -44.61 42.19
C LEU A 549 -8.83 -45.90 42.76
N ASP A 550 -7.55 -45.89 43.13
CA ASP A 550 -6.87 -47.01 43.81
C ASP A 550 -7.56 -47.34 45.15
N ASN A 551 -8.53 -48.26 45.15
CA ASN A 551 -9.07 -48.82 46.38
C ASN A 551 -9.38 -50.30 46.19
N HIS A 552 -8.67 -51.13 46.96
CA HIS A 552 -8.64 -52.60 46.86
C HIS A 552 -9.92 -53.31 47.34
N ASN A 553 -10.97 -52.56 47.71
CA ASN A 553 -12.18 -53.09 48.37
C ASN A 553 -13.43 -53.19 47.47
N TYR A 554 -13.35 -52.83 46.18
CA TYR A 554 -14.52 -52.85 45.29
C TYR A 554 -14.47 -54.03 44.32
N LYS A 555 -15.58 -54.77 44.21
CA LYS A 555 -15.77 -55.88 43.24
C LYS A 555 -15.86 -55.42 41.78
N TYR A 556 -15.81 -54.12 41.50
CA TYR A 556 -16.01 -53.55 40.17
C TYR A 556 -14.87 -52.62 39.76
N GLN A 557 -13.86 -53.14 39.08
CA GLN A 557 -12.83 -52.32 38.44
C GLN A 557 -13.37 -51.79 37.09
N GLY A 558 -13.26 -50.49 36.83
CA GLY A 558 -13.67 -49.88 35.56
C GLY A 558 -12.49 -49.76 34.62
N THR A 559 -12.70 -49.39 33.35
CA THR A 559 -11.61 -49.19 32.38
C THR A 559 -10.80 -47.91 32.63
N GLY A 560 -11.39 -46.92 33.32
CA GLY A 560 -10.79 -45.59 33.50
C GLY A 560 -10.85 -44.73 32.23
N LEU A 561 -11.57 -45.17 31.19
CA LEU A 561 -11.69 -44.48 29.91
C LEU A 561 -13.07 -43.82 29.70
N GLY A 562 -14.08 -44.19 30.50
CA GLY A 562 -15.45 -43.69 30.33
C GLY A 562 -15.59 -42.16 30.44
N LEU A 563 -15.01 -41.52 31.47
CA LEU A 563 -15.07 -40.06 31.62
C LEU A 563 -14.20 -39.29 30.59
N PRO A 564 -12.97 -39.74 30.26
CA PRO A 564 -12.22 -39.22 29.12
C PRO A 564 -13.00 -39.30 27.79
N ILE A 565 -13.67 -40.42 27.51
CA ILE A 565 -14.53 -40.59 26.34
C ILE A 565 -15.67 -39.58 26.37
N VAL A 566 -16.38 -39.44 27.49
CA VAL A 566 -17.45 -38.44 27.65
C VAL A 566 -16.93 -37.02 27.35
N LYS A 567 -15.77 -36.64 27.89
CA LYS A 567 -15.16 -35.34 27.64
C LYS A 567 -14.83 -35.14 26.16
N LYS A 568 -14.18 -36.11 25.52
CA LYS A 568 -13.84 -36.04 24.09
C LYS A 568 -15.09 -36.02 23.20
N LEU A 569 -16.13 -36.78 23.51
CA LEU A 569 -17.40 -36.78 22.77
C LEU A 569 -18.13 -35.43 22.87
N LEU A 570 -18.17 -34.82 24.05
CA LEU A 570 -18.79 -33.49 24.22
C LEU A 570 -18.00 -32.39 23.52
N GLN A 571 -16.66 -32.49 23.49
CA GLN A 571 -15.80 -31.54 22.75
C GLN A 571 -16.08 -31.54 21.25
N LEU A 572 -16.50 -32.66 20.65
CA LEU A 572 -16.93 -32.70 19.25
C LEU A 572 -18.18 -31.84 18.97
N ASP A 573 -18.99 -31.56 19.99
CA ASP A 573 -20.15 -30.65 19.94
C ASP A 573 -19.86 -29.28 20.58
N ASN A 574 -18.58 -28.95 20.80
CA ASN A 574 -18.14 -27.74 21.51
C ASN A 574 -18.77 -27.59 22.92
N ALA A 575 -19.08 -28.70 23.57
CA ALA A 575 -19.64 -28.74 24.92
C ALA A 575 -18.59 -29.20 25.95
N ASP A 576 -18.66 -28.62 27.15
CA ASP A 576 -17.84 -29.03 28.28
C ASP A 576 -18.67 -29.73 29.36
N ILE A 577 -18.04 -30.68 30.05
CA ILE A 577 -18.60 -31.35 31.23
C ILE A 577 -18.10 -30.68 32.51
N THR A 578 -19.02 -30.42 33.44
CA THR A 578 -18.75 -29.86 34.76
C THR A 578 -19.04 -30.89 35.84
N LEU A 579 -18.16 -30.98 36.84
CA LEU A 579 -18.32 -31.80 38.03
C LEU A 579 -18.54 -30.94 39.27
N LYS A 580 -19.48 -31.34 40.12
CA LYS A 580 -19.56 -30.94 41.53
C LYS A 580 -19.67 -32.20 42.38
N SER A 581 -18.72 -32.46 43.25
CA SER A 581 -18.73 -33.66 44.09
C SER A 581 -18.10 -33.36 45.44
N ASP A 582 -18.70 -33.89 46.50
CA ASP A 582 -18.17 -33.83 47.86
C ASP A 582 -18.02 -35.27 48.38
N PRO A 583 -16.88 -35.63 48.99
CA PRO A 583 -16.69 -36.97 49.56
C PRO A 583 -17.80 -37.33 50.55
N GLY A 584 -18.43 -38.48 50.34
CA GLY A 584 -19.53 -39.02 51.14
C GLY A 584 -20.92 -38.42 50.88
N LYS A 585 -21.06 -37.47 49.94
CA LYS A 585 -22.34 -36.80 49.62
C LYS A 585 -22.80 -37.02 48.17
N GLY A 586 -22.06 -37.79 47.39
CA GLY A 586 -22.32 -38.09 45.98
C GLY A 586 -21.72 -37.09 45.00
N SER A 587 -21.99 -37.30 43.71
CA SER A 587 -21.46 -36.47 42.62
C SER A 587 -22.57 -35.94 41.71
N LEU A 588 -22.31 -34.80 41.09
CA LEU A 588 -23.16 -34.16 40.08
C LEU A 588 -22.32 -33.85 38.85
N PHE A 589 -22.64 -34.51 37.74
CA PHE A 589 -22.11 -34.21 36.42
C PHE A 589 -23.14 -33.41 35.63
N SER A 590 -22.70 -32.33 34.97
CA SER A 590 -23.58 -31.53 34.12
C SER A 590 -22.91 -31.08 32.84
N PHE A 591 -23.65 -31.08 31.73
CA PHE A 591 -23.20 -30.64 30.41
C PHE A 591 -24.39 -30.07 29.62
N THR A 592 -24.13 -29.29 28.58
CA THR A 592 -25.18 -28.67 27.74
C THR A 592 -24.94 -29.01 26.28
N LEU A 593 -25.99 -29.45 25.58
CA LEU A 593 -25.95 -29.76 24.15
C LEU A 593 -27.06 -29.01 23.42
N GLU A 594 -26.77 -28.60 22.18
CA GLU A 594 -27.74 -27.95 21.30
C GLU A 594 -28.33 -28.97 20.31
N TYR A 595 -29.65 -28.92 20.14
CA TYR A 595 -30.40 -29.78 19.23
C TYR A 595 -31.35 -28.98 18.36
N ASP A 596 -31.63 -29.45 17.16
CA ASP A 596 -32.67 -28.88 16.31
C ASP A 596 -34.04 -29.43 16.73
N VAL A 597 -35.06 -28.56 16.75
CA VAL A 597 -36.42 -28.93 17.17
C VAL A 597 -37.21 -29.44 15.97
N VAL A 598 -37.85 -30.60 16.10
CA VAL A 598 -38.67 -31.20 15.03
C VAL A 598 -40.11 -31.43 15.52
N ALA A 599 -41.08 -31.01 14.72
CA ALA A 599 -42.50 -31.03 15.09
C ALA A 599 -43.18 -32.41 14.97
N GLU A 600 -42.65 -33.35 14.17
CA GLU A 600 -43.28 -34.67 13.96
C GLU A 600 -42.28 -35.82 13.76
N LYS A 601 -42.69 -37.02 14.20
CA LYS A 601 -42.02 -38.31 13.99
C LYS A 601 -42.14 -38.72 12.52
N GLN A 602 -41.06 -38.64 11.74
CA GLN A 602 -41.00 -39.42 10.50
C GLN A 602 -40.99 -40.91 10.84
N ASN A 603 -41.97 -41.63 10.29
CA ASN A 603 -42.28 -43.06 10.49
C ASN A 603 -41.05 -43.92 10.80
N SER A 604 -40.89 -44.32 12.05
CA SER A 604 -40.11 -45.51 12.40
C SER A 604 -41.09 -46.68 12.44
N GLU A 605 -40.86 -47.65 11.56
CA GLU A 605 -41.60 -48.91 11.48
C GLU A 605 -41.81 -49.51 12.88
N ILE A 606 -43.07 -49.76 13.21
CA ILE A 606 -43.47 -50.49 14.41
C ILE A 606 -42.83 -51.89 14.31
N PRO A 607 -42.14 -52.42 15.35
CA PRO A 607 -41.67 -53.79 15.32
C PRO A 607 -42.89 -54.71 15.28
N VAL A 608 -43.11 -55.34 14.12
CA VAL A 608 -44.15 -56.33 13.91
C VAL A 608 -43.93 -57.47 14.91
N PHE A 609 -44.97 -57.81 15.67
CA PHE A 609 -45.00 -59.02 16.48
C PHE A 609 -44.78 -60.24 15.56
N LEU A 610 -43.66 -60.94 15.76
CA LEU A 610 -43.25 -62.09 14.97
C LEU A 610 -44.22 -63.27 15.15
N ASP A 611 -44.93 -63.63 14.08
CA ASP A 611 -45.54 -64.95 13.97
C ASP A 611 -44.47 -65.96 13.54
N THR A 612 -43.81 -66.61 14.51
CA THR A 612 -42.77 -67.61 14.26
C THR A 612 -43.29 -68.89 13.59
N SER A 613 -44.60 -69.04 13.40
CA SER A 613 -45.18 -70.18 12.67
C SER A 613 -44.73 -70.25 11.21
N LEU A 614 -44.38 -69.11 10.59
CA LEU A 614 -43.96 -68.99 9.19
C LEU A 614 -42.55 -69.55 8.93
N LEU A 615 -41.75 -69.76 9.97
CA LEU A 615 -40.38 -70.29 9.87
C LEU A 615 -40.34 -71.82 9.81
N LYS A 616 -41.41 -72.50 10.25
CA LYS A 616 -41.46 -73.96 10.36
C LYS A 616 -41.32 -74.64 9.01
N GLY A 617 -40.42 -75.61 8.92
CA GLY A 617 -40.25 -76.46 7.73
C GLY A 617 -39.53 -75.80 6.55
N LYS A 618 -39.00 -74.58 6.73
CA LYS A 618 -38.23 -73.88 5.69
C LYS A 618 -36.86 -74.51 5.49
N LYS A 619 -36.38 -74.53 4.25
CA LYS A 619 -35.07 -75.07 3.86
C LYS A 619 -34.11 -73.94 3.51
N ILE A 620 -33.07 -73.77 4.33
CA ILE A 620 -32.12 -72.66 4.26
C ILE A 620 -30.76 -73.17 3.77
N LEU A 621 -30.19 -72.53 2.75
CA LEU A 621 -28.79 -72.76 2.36
C LEU A 621 -27.89 -71.83 3.18
N VAL A 622 -26.88 -72.37 3.87
CA VAL A 622 -25.92 -71.58 4.64
C VAL A 622 -24.54 -71.73 4.01
N ALA A 623 -24.04 -70.66 3.37
CA ALA A 623 -22.72 -70.58 2.81
C ALA A 623 -21.78 -69.87 3.80
N GLU A 624 -20.87 -70.63 4.41
CA GLU A 624 -19.98 -70.20 5.49
C GLU A 624 -18.73 -71.07 5.46
N ASP A 625 -17.54 -70.48 5.58
CA ASP A 625 -16.27 -71.21 5.56
C ASP A 625 -15.79 -71.64 6.96
N ASN A 626 -16.22 -70.93 8.01
CA ASN A 626 -15.84 -71.24 9.39
C ASN A 626 -16.77 -72.30 10.03
N ARG A 627 -16.21 -73.47 10.38
CA ARG A 627 -16.92 -74.59 11.03
C ARG A 627 -17.66 -74.22 12.33
N ILE A 628 -17.16 -73.27 13.10
CA ILE A 628 -17.82 -72.81 14.34
C ILE A 628 -19.07 -72.03 13.97
N ASN A 629 -18.98 -71.07 13.04
CA ASN A 629 -20.11 -70.29 12.56
C ASN A 629 -21.16 -71.17 11.88
N GLN A 630 -20.75 -72.18 11.11
CA GLN A 630 -21.65 -73.19 10.53
C GLN A 630 -22.46 -73.87 11.64
N THR A 631 -21.79 -74.31 12.71
CA THR A 631 -22.42 -75.01 13.85
C THR A 631 -23.38 -74.10 14.61
N VAL A 632 -22.99 -72.86 14.88
CA VAL A 632 -23.82 -71.87 15.58
C VAL A 632 -25.06 -71.52 14.75
N THR A 633 -24.87 -71.19 13.47
CA THR A 633 -25.97 -70.85 12.55
C THR A 633 -26.94 -72.02 12.41
N LYS A 634 -26.41 -73.24 12.23
CA LYS A 634 -27.21 -74.47 12.19
C LYS A 634 -28.06 -74.66 13.44
N LYS A 635 -27.49 -74.53 14.64
CA LYS A 635 -28.23 -74.67 15.91
C LYS A 635 -29.33 -73.61 16.06
N ILE A 636 -29.08 -72.37 15.63
CA ILE A 636 -30.09 -71.30 15.66
C ILE A 636 -31.26 -71.65 14.73
N LEU A 637 -30.98 -72.15 13.53
CA LEU A 637 -32.01 -72.55 12.57
C LEU A 637 -32.81 -73.77 13.04
N GLU A 638 -32.13 -74.82 13.51
CA GLU A 638 -32.77 -76.06 14.00
C GLU A 638 -33.66 -75.81 15.24
N LYS A 639 -33.25 -74.90 16.15
CA LYS A 639 -34.08 -74.51 17.32
C LYS A 639 -35.41 -73.85 16.92
N ASN A 640 -35.52 -73.37 15.69
CA ASN A 640 -36.71 -72.73 15.13
C ASN A 640 -37.39 -73.61 14.05
N ASP A 641 -37.19 -74.93 14.09
CA ASP A 641 -37.79 -75.94 13.21
C ASP A 641 -37.52 -75.72 11.70
N MET A 642 -36.37 -75.12 11.36
CA MET A 642 -35.87 -74.99 9.98
C MET A 642 -34.84 -76.07 9.66
N SER A 643 -34.80 -76.51 8.41
CA SER A 643 -33.76 -77.39 7.88
C SER A 643 -32.67 -76.56 7.20
N CYS A 644 -31.40 -76.93 7.37
CA CYS A 644 -30.30 -76.22 6.73
C CYS A 644 -29.36 -77.14 5.95
N VAL A 645 -28.88 -76.66 4.80
CA VAL A 645 -27.81 -77.31 4.03
C VAL A 645 -26.59 -76.39 4.07
N ILE A 646 -25.42 -76.94 4.41
CA ILE A 646 -24.17 -76.16 4.51
C ILE A 646 -23.41 -76.19 3.19
N ALA A 647 -22.91 -75.04 2.75
CA ALA A 647 -21.93 -74.88 1.69
C ALA A 647 -20.65 -74.26 2.27
N GLU A 648 -19.49 -74.84 2.00
CA GLU A 648 -18.22 -74.42 2.62
C GLU A 648 -17.55 -73.24 1.88
N ASN A 649 -18.08 -72.84 0.73
CA ASN A 649 -17.65 -71.66 -0.03
C ASN A 649 -18.74 -71.23 -1.04
N GLY A 650 -18.54 -70.07 -1.68
CA GLY A 650 -19.50 -69.52 -2.64
C GLY A 650 -19.73 -70.39 -3.87
N ALA A 651 -18.74 -71.14 -4.35
CA ALA A 651 -18.88 -71.97 -5.55
C ALA A 651 -19.79 -73.18 -5.27
N ILE A 652 -19.62 -73.82 -4.11
CA ILE A 652 -20.52 -74.89 -3.64
C ILE A 652 -21.93 -74.33 -3.40
N ALA A 653 -22.04 -73.10 -2.90
CA ALA A 653 -23.33 -72.46 -2.70
C ALA A 653 -24.09 -72.25 -4.02
N VAL A 654 -23.39 -71.83 -5.07
CA VAL A 654 -23.94 -71.71 -6.43
C VAL A 654 -24.37 -73.09 -6.97
N GLU A 655 -23.52 -74.11 -6.87
CA GLU A 655 -23.83 -75.47 -7.33
C GLU A 655 -25.08 -76.04 -6.66
N LYS A 656 -25.18 -75.87 -5.33
CA LYS A 656 -26.36 -76.31 -4.56
C LYS A 656 -27.60 -75.51 -4.93
N ALA A 657 -27.49 -74.19 -5.11
CA ALA A 657 -28.62 -73.35 -5.52
C ALA A 657 -29.13 -73.68 -6.93
N GLN A 658 -28.31 -74.28 -7.80
CA GLN A 658 -28.74 -74.78 -9.12
C GLN A 658 -29.43 -76.14 -9.06
N SER A 659 -28.99 -77.01 -8.15
CA SER A 659 -29.44 -78.41 -8.06
C SER A 659 -30.60 -78.62 -7.09
N GLU A 660 -30.80 -77.72 -6.13
CA GLU A 660 -31.82 -77.82 -5.09
C GLU A 660 -32.59 -76.50 -4.93
N VAL A 661 -33.86 -76.58 -4.49
CA VAL A 661 -34.68 -75.41 -4.18
C VAL A 661 -34.54 -75.09 -2.69
N PHE A 662 -34.27 -73.82 -2.39
CA PHE A 662 -34.17 -73.27 -1.04
C PHE A 662 -35.15 -72.12 -0.86
N ASP A 663 -35.69 -71.96 0.34
CA ASP A 663 -36.56 -70.85 0.71
C ASP A 663 -35.77 -69.55 0.94
N LEU A 664 -34.52 -69.65 1.38
CA LEU A 664 -33.62 -68.52 1.64
C LEU A 664 -32.15 -68.99 1.68
N ILE A 665 -31.24 -68.09 1.31
CA ILE A 665 -29.79 -68.33 1.34
C ILE A 665 -29.14 -67.36 2.32
N LEU A 666 -28.40 -67.87 3.30
CA LEU A 666 -27.49 -67.10 4.14
C LEU A 666 -26.10 -67.20 3.54
N MET A 667 -25.50 -66.06 3.19
CA MET A 667 -24.26 -66.00 2.41
C MET A 667 -23.20 -65.18 3.15
N ASP A 668 -22.12 -65.82 3.61
CA ASP A 668 -20.95 -65.07 4.07
C ASP A 668 -20.31 -64.31 2.90
N ILE A 669 -19.99 -63.04 3.12
CA ILE A 669 -19.32 -62.19 2.13
C ILE A 669 -17.91 -62.70 1.86
N ASN A 670 -17.18 -63.07 2.92
CA ASN A 670 -15.76 -63.38 2.83
C ASN A 670 -15.53 -64.88 2.97
N MET A 671 -15.58 -65.58 1.83
CA MET A 671 -15.26 -67.00 1.73
C MET A 671 -14.12 -67.24 0.72
N PRO A 672 -13.27 -68.26 0.93
CA PRO A 672 -12.27 -68.69 -0.05
C PRO A 672 -12.92 -69.27 -1.31
N VAL A 673 -12.14 -69.40 -2.39
CA VAL A 673 -12.55 -69.90 -3.72
C VAL A 673 -13.50 -68.96 -4.47
N MET A 674 -14.66 -68.64 -3.89
CA MET A 674 -15.62 -67.69 -4.43
C MET A 674 -16.27 -66.93 -3.27
N ASN A 675 -16.17 -65.60 -3.31
CA ASN A 675 -16.75 -64.73 -2.29
C ASN A 675 -18.28 -64.63 -2.43
N GLY A 676 -18.95 -64.20 -1.36
CA GLY A 676 -20.41 -64.15 -1.30
C GLY A 676 -21.05 -63.20 -2.32
N ILE A 677 -20.36 -62.10 -2.65
CA ILE A 677 -20.82 -61.13 -3.66
C ILE A 677 -20.83 -61.76 -5.07
N SER A 678 -19.75 -62.44 -5.46
CA SER A 678 -19.67 -63.14 -6.75
C SER A 678 -20.68 -64.29 -6.80
N ALA A 679 -20.83 -65.03 -5.70
CA ALA A 679 -21.81 -66.11 -5.58
C ALA A 679 -23.24 -65.58 -5.71
N ALA A 680 -23.59 -64.46 -5.06
CA ALA A 680 -24.89 -63.82 -5.17
C ALA A 680 -25.18 -63.37 -6.61
N ASN A 681 -24.25 -62.68 -7.25
CA ASN A 681 -24.35 -62.28 -8.66
C ASN A 681 -24.61 -63.48 -9.58
N GLN A 682 -23.90 -64.59 -9.35
CA GLN A 682 -24.06 -65.80 -10.14
C GLN A 682 -25.39 -66.50 -9.86
N ILE A 683 -25.85 -66.55 -8.61
CA ILE A 683 -27.17 -67.09 -8.27
C ILE A 683 -28.28 -66.28 -8.95
N ARG A 684 -28.13 -64.96 -9.01
CA ARG A 684 -29.11 -64.07 -9.66
C ARG A 684 -29.26 -64.29 -11.16
N THR A 685 -28.29 -64.89 -11.85
CA THR A 685 -28.43 -65.19 -13.28
C THR A 685 -29.42 -66.32 -13.57
N PHE A 686 -29.71 -67.20 -12.59
CA PHE A 686 -30.64 -68.33 -12.76
C PHE A 686 -31.77 -68.37 -11.72
N ASN A 687 -31.65 -67.66 -10.60
CA ASN A 687 -32.69 -67.51 -9.59
C ASN A 687 -32.76 -66.06 -9.07
N ALA A 688 -33.63 -65.27 -9.71
CA ALA A 688 -33.85 -63.87 -9.37
C ALA A 688 -34.67 -63.66 -8.08
N THR A 689 -35.32 -64.71 -7.57
CA THR A 689 -36.39 -64.56 -6.56
C THR A 689 -36.06 -65.15 -5.19
N VAL A 690 -35.09 -66.05 -5.06
CA VAL A 690 -34.71 -66.57 -3.74
C VAL A 690 -34.08 -65.44 -2.90
N PRO A 691 -34.56 -65.17 -1.67
CA PRO A 691 -33.92 -64.21 -0.77
C PRO A 691 -32.49 -64.64 -0.44
N ILE A 692 -31.52 -63.74 -0.62
CA ILE A 692 -30.12 -63.96 -0.23
C ILE A 692 -29.77 -62.92 0.82
N LEU A 693 -29.44 -63.36 2.04
CA LEU A 693 -29.04 -62.47 3.13
C LEU A 693 -27.53 -62.55 3.34
N ALA A 694 -26.87 -61.40 3.35
CA ALA A 694 -25.45 -61.33 3.61
C ALA A 694 -25.17 -61.56 5.10
N LEU A 695 -24.19 -62.41 5.41
CA LEU A 695 -23.62 -62.53 6.74
C LEU A 695 -22.28 -61.78 6.75
N THR A 696 -22.12 -60.76 7.61
CA THR A 696 -20.90 -59.94 7.63
C THR A 696 -20.42 -59.62 9.04
N ALA A 697 -19.10 -59.55 9.23
CA ALA A 697 -18.46 -59.09 10.46
C ALA A 697 -18.01 -57.61 10.40
N VAL A 698 -18.14 -56.95 9.24
CA VAL A 698 -17.63 -55.59 8.96
C VAL A 698 -18.70 -54.53 9.26
N GLU A 699 -18.26 -53.32 9.65
CA GLU A 699 -19.12 -52.13 9.75
C GLU A 699 -19.90 -51.95 8.43
N ILE A 700 -21.23 -51.93 8.55
CA ILE A 700 -22.15 -52.14 7.43
C ILE A 700 -21.92 -51.11 6.31
N GLU A 701 -21.55 -49.86 6.63
CA GLU A 701 -21.49 -48.72 5.70
C GLU A 701 -20.57 -48.92 4.48
N GLU A 702 -19.38 -49.48 4.65
CA GLU A 702 -18.36 -49.52 3.57
C GLU A 702 -18.70 -50.55 2.47
N ILE A 703 -19.47 -51.58 2.82
CA ILE A 703 -19.81 -52.70 1.93
C ILE A 703 -21.31 -52.76 1.63
N ARG A 704 -22.15 -51.97 2.33
CA ARG A 704 -23.62 -51.98 2.19
C ARG A 704 -24.04 -51.87 0.72
N GLN A 705 -23.48 -50.89 0.02
CA GLN A 705 -23.82 -50.61 -1.36
C GLN A 705 -23.46 -51.81 -2.27
N ASN A 706 -22.25 -52.34 -2.15
CA ASN A 706 -21.80 -53.50 -2.91
C ASN A 706 -22.63 -54.76 -2.63
N ILE A 707 -23.10 -54.95 -1.40
CA ILE A 707 -23.95 -56.08 -1.00
C ILE A 707 -25.30 -56.01 -1.71
N PHE A 708 -25.99 -54.87 -1.64
CA PHE A 708 -27.30 -54.73 -2.28
C PHE A 708 -27.19 -54.71 -3.82
N GLU A 709 -26.16 -54.09 -4.38
CA GLU A 709 -25.91 -54.09 -5.84
C GLU A 709 -25.68 -55.50 -6.40
N SER A 710 -25.18 -56.43 -5.58
CA SER A 710 -25.04 -57.84 -5.99
C SER A 710 -26.36 -58.64 -6.02
N GLY A 711 -27.46 -57.99 -5.65
CA GLY A 711 -28.80 -58.59 -5.60
C GLY A 711 -29.14 -59.29 -4.29
N MET A 712 -28.35 -59.11 -3.22
CA MET A 712 -28.72 -59.58 -1.88
C MET A 712 -29.82 -58.70 -1.28
N ASN A 713 -30.69 -59.31 -0.44
CA ASN A 713 -31.95 -58.72 0.01
C ASN A 713 -31.85 -58.07 1.39
N ASP A 714 -30.96 -58.55 2.26
CA ASP A 714 -30.77 -57.99 3.60
C ASP A 714 -29.40 -58.37 4.16
N ILE A 715 -29.06 -57.81 5.32
CA ILE A 715 -27.77 -58.00 5.99
C ILE A 715 -27.99 -58.43 7.44
N ILE A 716 -27.29 -59.49 7.83
CA ILE A 716 -27.19 -59.96 9.20
C ILE A 716 -25.73 -59.80 9.67
N VAL A 717 -25.55 -59.03 10.75
CA VAL A 717 -24.23 -58.77 11.32
C VAL A 717 -23.84 -59.88 12.30
N LYS A 718 -22.59 -60.34 12.19
CA LYS A 718 -21.96 -61.27 13.13
C LYS A 718 -21.24 -60.47 14.24
N PRO A 719 -21.29 -60.88 15.52
CA PRO A 719 -22.00 -62.04 16.07
C PRO A 719 -23.53 -61.83 16.07
N TYR A 720 -24.29 -62.92 15.89
CA TYR A 720 -25.74 -62.85 15.75
C TYR A 720 -26.44 -62.43 17.05
N ASP A 721 -27.23 -61.37 17.00
CA ASP A 721 -28.36 -61.22 17.92
C ASP A 721 -29.47 -62.17 17.45
N VAL A 722 -29.76 -63.20 18.24
CA VAL A 722 -30.74 -64.26 17.90
C VAL A 722 -32.12 -63.65 17.58
N THR A 723 -32.53 -62.60 18.29
CA THR A 723 -33.84 -61.96 18.08
C THR A 723 -33.86 -61.26 16.74
N LYS A 724 -32.82 -60.47 16.45
CA LYS A 724 -32.69 -59.74 15.18
C LYS A 724 -32.51 -60.70 14.00
N PHE A 725 -31.73 -61.75 14.18
CA PHE A 725 -31.52 -62.82 13.20
C PHE A 725 -32.84 -63.44 12.75
N ILE A 726 -33.71 -63.77 13.71
CA ILE A 726 -35.03 -64.35 13.44
C ILE A 726 -36.00 -63.33 12.82
N GLN A 727 -35.95 -62.07 13.26
CA GLN A 727 -36.71 -60.98 12.64
C GLN A 727 -36.37 -60.81 11.16
N THR A 728 -35.08 -60.73 10.83
CA THR A 728 -34.61 -60.56 9.46
C THR A 728 -35.00 -61.75 8.58
N LEU A 729 -34.91 -62.99 9.10
CA LEU A 729 -35.36 -64.18 8.39
C LEU A 729 -36.87 -64.14 8.13
N SER A 730 -37.69 -63.88 9.15
CA SER A 730 -39.14 -63.85 9.00
C SER A 730 -39.60 -62.78 8.02
N LYS A 731 -39.01 -61.58 8.08
CA LYS A 731 -39.28 -60.49 7.12
C LYS A 731 -39.03 -60.94 5.67
N ASN A 732 -37.86 -61.50 5.40
CA ASN A 732 -37.47 -61.88 4.04
C ASN A 732 -38.16 -63.16 3.53
N LEU A 733 -38.70 -63.98 4.42
CA LEU A 733 -39.52 -65.15 4.08
C LEU A 733 -41.01 -64.82 3.88
N SER A 734 -41.48 -63.66 4.37
CA SER A 734 -42.88 -63.23 4.26
C SER A 734 -43.14 -62.25 3.12
N GLU A 735 -42.15 -61.47 2.69
CA GLU A 735 -42.24 -60.56 1.55
C GLU A 735 -41.81 -61.26 0.24
N THR A 736 -42.69 -61.27 -0.77
CA THR A 736 -42.28 -61.67 -2.14
C THR A 736 -41.34 -60.59 -2.70
N PRO A 737 -40.11 -60.92 -3.15
CA PRO A 737 -39.11 -59.89 -3.45
C PRO A 737 -39.52 -58.99 -4.61
N LYS A 738 -39.72 -57.70 -4.33
CA LYS A 738 -39.75 -56.64 -5.34
C LYS A 738 -38.30 -56.26 -5.68
N VAL A 739 -37.80 -56.70 -6.83
CA VAL A 739 -36.55 -56.18 -7.40
C VAL A 739 -36.78 -54.70 -7.73
N GLN A 740 -36.11 -53.79 -7.00
CA GLN A 740 -36.17 -52.35 -7.24
C GLN A 740 -35.23 -51.97 -8.39
N ASP A 741 -35.80 -51.70 -9.57
CA ASP A 741 -35.09 -51.04 -10.67
C ASP A 741 -34.74 -49.60 -10.29
N LYS A 742 -33.47 -49.34 -9.92
CA LYS A 742 -32.99 -47.96 -9.72
C LYS A 742 -31.48 -47.78 -9.91
N VAL A 743 -30.93 -48.10 -11.08
CA VAL A 743 -29.60 -47.59 -11.48
C VAL A 743 -29.53 -47.30 -12.99
N ILE A 744 -30.12 -46.19 -13.45
CA ILE A 744 -29.60 -45.41 -14.59
C ILE A 744 -29.98 -43.94 -14.39
N LYS A 745 -29.18 -43.19 -13.62
CA LYS A 745 -29.03 -41.74 -13.75
C LYS A 745 -27.84 -41.26 -12.93
N LEU A 746 -26.64 -41.41 -13.48
CA LEU A 746 -25.43 -40.67 -13.10
C LEU A 746 -24.36 -40.84 -14.19
N ARG A 747 -24.63 -40.26 -15.36
CA ARG A 747 -23.63 -39.85 -16.37
C ARG A 747 -24.24 -38.72 -17.21
N ALA A 748 -24.36 -37.56 -16.59
CA ALA A 748 -24.39 -36.24 -17.26
C ALA A 748 -24.48 -35.17 -16.17
N ILE A 749 -23.30 -34.68 -15.75
CA ILE A 749 -22.89 -33.27 -15.57
C ILE A 749 -21.55 -33.31 -14.84
#